data_AF-A0A226DFU6-F1
#
_entry.id   AF-A0A226DFU6-F1
#
_cell.length_a   1.000
_cell.length_b   1.000
_cell.length_c   1.000
_cell.angle_alpha   90.00
_cell.angle_beta   90.00
_cell.angle_gamma   90.00
#
_symmetry.space_group_name_H-M   'P 1'
#
loop_
_entity.id
_entity.type
_entity.pdbx_description
1 polymer ?
#
loop_
_entity_poly.entity_id
_entity_poly.type
_entity_poly.pdbx_seq_one_letter_code
_entity_poly.pdbx_strand_id
1 'polypeptide(L)'
;MEGSDSFSDDDDFVTTQKRTRRRATPEVVEKKAKLVKAGPSTSAAKSKPSTTKTATALPDPSKHLAVETTRAANCAEGELNPRGTKDKEKRKSETATSLVREDQNFLPVPWSYILDEEEMEVEEEEMRLRDGRGIIHRAVELAEEFHIKYVGSSDVRLGTTVKGEGVDQIRKTILRLVGVAQNETTSSDLDVFEASPELVSTQEEQGLTAGQREVLFQEIFGRGGRVDVEDKPGWFLIIHKAPTTGLIHLCLEVPQTNRGVLGYIAIRLCTKPKCYQYSQTLSSDVLPKCAQHQPNPIFSVVEMTDYNRRDVLVLLHMKLAFSVVSNASKQMKDEKAELMIHHLCTGYTQWANYCTTSGLQTRPIPKSISRHHFNNEGEALRMLSFESTIGMFIKLASGSQPIINLDDLIPLCYGMEGEIDARLKELGIELKVRRHLTKDEKAGVKYPFPGEYLLGTAAAAQQQPAKGNTFLYTIMSRNMWYFGWSNTPDFKHRFQLRAGTDGAREYKRITEKRQKDRELEIEGLRQRDRELGRAEDLCIYPPPLKAPTMTPYLVANCEDDDKKNINTKTIEAKMIIAGYVAYLLGLRNPIRPNSDVGYSTNKCSLVDSNSWGEICEFVKLFWGFEPMLGKLNERN
;
A
#
# COMPACT_ATOMS: atom_id res chain seq x y z
N MET A 1 20.60 -26.34 21.53
CA MET A 1 21.69 -26.47 20.54
C MET A 1 21.54 -25.33 19.54
N GLU A 2 22.68 -24.72 19.20
CA GLU A 2 22.81 -23.36 18.67
C GLU A 2 22.41 -23.21 17.20
N GLY A 3 21.70 -22.11 16.90
CA GLY A 3 21.95 -21.17 15.80
C GLY A 3 21.86 -21.64 14.35
N SER A 4 20.82 -21.20 13.64
CA SER A 4 20.87 -20.98 12.19
C SER A 4 20.11 -19.70 11.81
N ASP A 5 20.87 -18.60 11.73
CA ASP A 5 20.48 -17.44 10.92
C ASP A 5 20.62 -17.84 9.45
N SER A 6 19.49 -18.00 8.76
CA SER A 6 19.45 -18.03 7.29
C SER A 6 18.34 -17.08 6.83
N PHE A 7 18.76 -15.98 6.21
CA PHE A 7 17.88 -15.08 5.48
C PHE A 7 18.23 -15.25 4.00
N SER A 8 17.31 -15.85 3.25
CA SER A 8 17.35 -15.96 1.79
C SER A 8 16.75 -14.68 1.22
N ASP A 9 17.62 -13.76 0.80
CA ASP A 9 17.27 -12.74 -0.19
C ASP A 9 17.31 -13.44 -1.57
N ASP A 10 16.30 -13.25 -2.41
CA ASP A 10 16.28 -13.75 -3.80
C ASP A 10 17.26 -12.99 -4.72
N ASP A 11 18.02 -12.04 -4.15
CA ASP A 11 19.13 -11.33 -4.76
C ASP A 11 20.46 -11.90 -4.23
N ASP A 12 21.30 -12.35 -5.15
CA ASP A 12 22.55 -13.06 -4.85
C ASP A 12 23.61 -12.09 -4.33
N PHE A 13 23.58 -11.83 -3.03
CA PHE A 13 24.49 -10.92 -2.35
C PHE A 13 25.69 -11.68 -1.74
N VAL A 14 26.91 -11.25 -2.06
CA VAL A 14 28.14 -11.88 -1.55
C VAL A 14 28.79 -11.01 -0.46
N THR A 15 28.88 -11.52 0.77
CA THR A 15 29.70 -10.95 1.86
C THR A 15 30.84 -11.89 2.24
N THR A 16 32.07 -11.58 1.89
CA THR A 16 33.25 -12.29 2.38
C THR A 16 33.88 -11.58 3.58
N GLN A 17 33.46 -11.90 4.81
CA GLN A 17 34.34 -11.74 5.99
C GLN A 17 34.14 -12.86 7.01
N LYS A 18 35.25 -13.55 7.31
CA LYS A 18 35.39 -14.60 8.32
C LYS A 18 35.15 -14.03 9.74
N ARG A 19 34.35 -14.76 10.53
CA ARG A 19 34.13 -14.56 11.97
C ARG A 19 35.45 -14.48 12.75
N THR A 20 35.62 -13.45 13.57
CA THR A 20 36.38 -13.52 14.82
C THR A 20 35.46 -13.16 15.99
N ARG A 21 35.26 -14.13 16.89
CA ARG A 21 34.63 -13.98 18.20
C ARG A 21 35.36 -12.89 18.99
N ARG A 22 34.64 -11.93 19.58
CA ARG A 22 34.94 -11.40 20.92
C ARG A 22 33.67 -10.92 21.61
N ARG A 23 33.39 -11.58 22.75
CA ARG A 23 32.48 -11.14 23.82
C ARG A 23 33.15 -9.97 24.56
N ALA A 24 32.39 -8.91 24.86
CA ALA A 24 32.53 -8.16 26.10
C ALA A 24 31.23 -7.36 26.38
N THR A 25 30.70 -7.58 27.57
CA THR A 25 29.56 -6.94 28.25
C THR A 25 29.87 -5.45 28.57
N PRO A 26 28.86 -4.63 28.96
CA PRO A 26 28.92 -3.17 28.95
C PRO A 26 29.41 -2.57 30.27
N GLU A 27 30.04 -1.40 30.20
CA GLU A 27 30.24 -0.53 31.37
C GLU A 27 29.53 0.81 31.20
N VAL A 28 28.73 1.12 32.22
CA VAL A 28 28.06 2.38 32.52
C VAL A 28 29.07 3.30 33.21
N VAL A 29 29.30 4.54 32.73
CA VAL A 29 29.73 5.65 33.62
C VAL A 29 29.21 7.01 33.13
N GLU A 30 28.34 7.56 33.98
CA GLU A 30 28.10 8.95 34.41
C GLU A 30 28.30 10.19 33.53
N LYS A 31 27.22 11.01 33.57
CA LYS A 31 27.18 12.45 33.32
C LYS A 31 28.12 13.23 34.27
N LYS A 32 28.78 14.27 33.74
CA LYS A 32 29.02 15.53 34.48
C LYS A 32 28.78 16.75 33.60
N ALA A 33 28.05 17.71 34.16
CA ALA A 33 27.74 19.03 33.63
C ALA A 33 28.51 20.12 34.40
N LYS A 34 28.80 21.26 33.75
CA LYS A 34 28.79 22.66 34.26
C LYS A 34 29.26 23.62 33.12
N LEU A 35 28.40 24.55 32.64
CA LEU A 35 28.21 25.98 33.04
C LEU A 35 29.40 26.90 32.65
N VAL A 36 29.32 28.14 32.13
CA VAL A 36 28.32 29.04 31.47
C VAL A 36 29.02 30.42 31.25
N LYS A 37 28.48 31.27 30.34
CA LYS A 37 28.67 32.75 30.09
C LYS A 37 29.51 33.10 28.84
N ALA A 38 29.19 34.09 27.99
CA ALA A 38 28.09 35.05 27.82
C ALA A 38 28.14 35.60 26.35
N GLY A 39 27.04 36.18 25.82
CA GLY A 39 26.92 36.76 24.45
C GLY A 39 27.68 38.09 24.24
N PRO A 40 27.50 38.85 23.12
CA PRO A 40 26.26 39.04 22.34
C PRO A 40 26.40 38.98 20.78
N SER A 41 25.26 39.20 20.10
CA SER A 41 24.94 39.02 18.67
C SER A 41 25.78 39.78 17.64
N THR A 42 25.91 39.23 16.42
CA THR A 42 25.66 39.96 15.16
C THR A 42 25.39 39.00 14.01
N SER A 43 24.49 39.43 13.14
CA SER A 43 24.04 38.83 11.89
C SER A 43 25.16 38.65 10.87
N ALA A 44 25.30 37.45 10.32
CA ALA A 44 25.91 37.25 9.01
C ALA A 44 25.35 35.99 8.35
N ALA A 45 24.69 36.18 7.20
CA ALA A 45 24.27 35.14 6.29
C ALA A 45 25.46 34.23 5.94
N LYS A 46 25.37 32.94 6.27
CA LYS A 46 26.22 31.91 5.69
C LYS A 46 25.35 31.04 4.79
N SER A 47 25.53 31.27 3.49
CA SER A 47 25.20 30.36 2.41
C SER A 47 25.53 28.93 2.80
N LYS A 48 24.54 28.04 2.66
CA LYS A 48 24.78 26.59 2.69
C LYS A 48 25.79 26.27 1.58
N PRO A 49 26.88 25.53 1.85
CA PRO A 49 27.67 24.96 0.78
C PRO A 49 26.76 23.99 0.01
N SER A 50 26.59 24.26 -1.27
CA SER A 50 26.10 23.30 -2.25
C SER A 50 26.93 22.02 -2.11
N THR A 51 26.31 20.95 -1.61
CA THR A 51 26.89 19.61 -1.68
C THR A 51 26.91 19.20 -3.14
N THR A 52 28.06 19.43 -3.78
CA THR A 52 28.47 18.75 -5.00
C THR A 52 28.25 17.25 -4.79
N LYS A 53 27.41 16.62 -5.61
CA LYS A 53 27.22 15.16 -5.63
C LYS A 53 28.60 14.51 -5.79
N THR A 54 29.14 14.00 -4.70
CA THR A 54 30.35 13.19 -4.72
C THR A 54 30.00 11.90 -5.45
N ALA A 55 30.78 11.54 -6.47
CA ALA A 55 30.63 10.29 -7.20
C ALA A 55 30.55 9.13 -6.20
N THR A 56 29.50 8.32 -6.30
CA THR A 56 29.34 7.12 -5.46
C THR A 56 30.54 6.22 -5.73
N ALA A 57 31.40 6.01 -4.73
CA ALA A 57 32.55 5.12 -4.86
C ALA A 57 32.06 3.74 -5.31
N LEU A 58 32.73 3.13 -6.30
CA LEU A 58 32.39 1.79 -6.78
C LEU A 58 32.78 0.73 -5.74
N PRO A 59 32.03 -0.38 -5.62
CA PRO A 59 32.43 -1.49 -4.76
C PRO A 59 33.77 -2.08 -5.23
N ASP A 60 34.56 -2.55 -4.27
CA ASP A 60 35.84 -3.22 -4.51
C ASP A 60 35.67 -4.41 -5.49
N PRO A 61 36.54 -4.57 -6.50
CA PRO A 61 36.50 -5.70 -7.44
C PRO A 61 36.51 -7.08 -6.78
N SER A 62 37.07 -7.22 -5.57
CA SER A 62 37.00 -8.46 -4.78
C SER A 62 35.57 -8.88 -4.39
N LYS A 63 34.59 -7.98 -4.53
CA LYS A 63 33.16 -8.24 -4.29
C LYS A 63 32.38 -8.59 -5.57
N HIS A 64 33.05 -8.72 -6.71
CA HIS A 64 32.43 -9.20 -7.94
C HIS A 64 31.82 -10.59 -7.73
N LEU A 65 30.68 -10.81 -8.37
CA LEU A 65 29.95 -12.07 -8.33
C LEU A 65 30.72 -13.15 -9.09
N ALA A 66 30.52 -14.40 -8.67
CA ALA A 66 31.01 -15.55 -9.42
C ALA A 66 30.34 -15.59 -10.80
N VAL A 67 31.15 -15.78 -11.85
CA VAL A 67 30.68 -15.84 -13.23
C VAL A 67 30.98 -17.20 -13.83
N GLU A 68 30.09 -17.64 -14.70
CA GLU A 68 30.27 -18.85 -15.47
C GLU A 68 31.04 -18.53 -16.76
N THR A 69 32.02 -19.35 -17.08
CA THR A 69 32.80 -19.27 -18.32
C THR A 69 32.36 -20.30 -19.36
N THR A 70 31.34 -21.09 -19.05
CA THR A 70 30.73 -22.07 -19.96
C THR A 70 29.23 -22.18 -19.66
N ARG A 71 28.44 -22.62 -20.65
CA ARG A 71 27.02 -22.97 -20.45
C ARG A 71 26.89 -24.35 -19.79
N ALA A 72 25.71 -24.67 -19.26
CA ALA A 72 25.43 -26.00 -18.74
C ALA A 72 25.58 -27.09 -19.83
N ALA A 73 25.88 -28.32 -19.40
CA ALA A 73 25.99 -29.46 -20.32
C ALA A 73 24.63 -29.79 -20.97
N ASN A 74 24.63 -30.17 -22.24
CA ASN A 74 23.44 -30.54 -23.02
C ASN A 74 22.44 -29.40 -23.29
N CYS A 75 22.90 -28.15 -23.34
CA CYS A 75 22.10 -27.02 -23.80
C CYS A 75 21.95 -27.00 -25.32
N ALA A 76 20.79 -26.56 -25.80
CA ALA A 76 20.63 -26.24 -27.22
C ALA A 76 21.37 -24.93 -27.56
N GLU A 77 21.56 -24.69 -28.86
CA GLU A 77 22.16 -23.45 -29.37
C GLU A 77 21.39 -22.22 -28.88
N GLY A 78 22.11 -21.23 -28.34
CA GLY A 78 21.52 -20.00 -27.82
C GLY A 78 20.74 -20.16 -26.51
N GLU A 79 20.88 -21.29 -25.81
CA GLU A 79 20.32 -21.57 -24.48
C GLU A 79 21.44 -21.74 -23.44
N LEU A 80 21.23 -21.21 -22.23
CA LEU A 80 22.17 -21.35 -21.10
C LEU A 80 21.86 -22.55 -20.20
N ASN A 81 20.62 -23.06 -20.26
CA ASN A 81 20.15 -24.20 -19.47
C ASN A 81 19.57 -25.28 -20.40
N PRO A 82 19.65 -26.58 -20.05
CA PRO A 82 19.06 -27.65 -20.85
C PRO A 82 17.54 -27.55 -20.97
N ARG A 83 16.97 -28.08 -22.07
CA ARG A 83 15.51 -28.16 -22.22
C ARG A 83 14.88 -29.02 -21.14
N GLY A 84 13.74 -28.56 -20.62
CA GLY A 84 13.05 -29.23 -19.51
C GLY A 84 13.74 -29.07 -18.15
N THR A 85 14.79 -28.23 -18.06
CA THR A 85 15.29 -27.76 -16.76
C THR A 85 14.12 -27.17 -16.00
N LYS A 86 13.89 -27.71 -14.82
CA LYS A 86 13.02 -27.12 -13.81
C LYS A 86 13.93 -26.71 -12.67
N ASP A 87 13.48 -25.77 -11.86
CA ASP A 87 14.08 -25.58 -10.55
C ASP A 87 14.02 -26.91 -9.79
N LYS A 88 15.17 -27.60 -9.69
CA LYS A 88 15.31 -28.90 -9.01
C LYS A 88 15.51 -28.72 -7.52
N GLU A 89 15.73 -27.48 -7.07
CA GLU A 89 15.81 -27.10 -5.66
C GLU A 89 14.53 -26.39 -5.25
N LYS A 90 13.38 -27.04 -5.49
CA LYS A 90 12.20 -26.82 -4.65
C LYS A 90 12.60 -27.26 -3.23
N ARG A 91 13.22 -26.34 -2.46
CA ARG A 91 13.60 -26.37 -1.04
C ARG A 91 13.83 -27.78 -0.47
N LYS A 92 15.04 -28.32 -0.62
CA LYS A 92 15.42 -29.59 0.05
C LYS A 92 15.53 -29.48 1.57
N SER A 93 15.60 -28.27 2.13
CA SER A 93 15.56 -28.05 3.57
C SER A 93 14.14 -27.69 4.01
N GLU A 94 13.50 -28.63 4.71
CA GLU A 94 12.33 -28.31 5.52
C GLU A 94 12.73 -27.33 6.62
N THR A 95 12.05 -26.18 6.63
CA THR A 95 12.18 -25.15 7.66
C THR A 95 10.90 -25.14 8.49
N ALA A 96 10.95 -24.64 9.73
CA ALA A 96 9.74 -24.47 10.53
C ALA A 96 8.65 -23.70 9.76
N THR A 97 9.05 -22.66 9.02
CA THR A 97 8.14 -21.91 8.14
C THR A 97 7.55 -22.79 7.03
N SER A 98 8.34 -23.60 6.32
CA SER A 98 7.79 -24.45 5.24
C SER A 98 6.81 -25.49 5.76
N LEU A 99 7.08 -26.08 6.94
CA LEU A 99 6.15 -26.99 7.61
C LEU A 99 4.81 -26.31 7.93
N VAL A 100 4.87 -25.08 8.45
CA VAL A 100 3.67 -24.26 8.72
C VAL A 100 2.86 -24.02 7.46
N ARG A 101 3.49 -23.84 6.29
CA ARG A 101 2.79 -23.65 5.02
C ARG A 101 2.01 -24.89 4.61
N GLU A 102 2.60 -26.06 4.83
CA GLU A 102 2.03 -27.36 4.44
C GLU A 102 0.94 -27.84 5.41
N ASP A 103 0.89 -27.31 6.63
CA ASP A 103 -0.18 -27.62 7.59
C ASP A 103 -1.53 -27.06 7.13
N GLN A 104 -2.34 -27.91 6.49
CA GLN A 104 -3.72 -27.59 6.08
C GLN A 104 -4.72 -27.76 7.23
N ASN A 105 -4.33 -28.38 8.34
CA ASN A 105 -5.21 -28.64 9.48
C ASN A 105 -5.16 -27.53 10.53
N PHE A 106 -4.32 -26.52 10.32
CA PHE A 106 -4.26 -25.36 11.19
C PHE A 106 -5.61 -24.63 11.23
N LEU A 107 -6.15 -24.50 12.44
CA LEU A 107 -7.27 -23.60 12.73
C LEU A 107 -6.74 -22.40 13.53
N PRO A 108 -7.10 -21.15 13.16
CA PRO A 108 -6.80 -19.99 13.98
C PRO A 108 -7.54 -20.07 15.32
N VAL A 109 -7.15 -19.21 16.26
CA VAL A 109 -7.86 -19.07 17.54
C VAL A 109 -9.33 -18.74 17.26
N PRO A 110 -10.30 -19.53 17.73
CA PRO A 110 -11.70 -19.25 17.51
C PRO A 110 -12.08 -17.97 18.25
N TRP A 111 -12.84 -17.11 17.58
CA TRP A 111 -13.38 -15.90 18.15
C TRP A 111 -14.89 -15.89 17.97
N SER A 112 -15.61 -15.44 18.99
CA SER A 112 -17.05 -15.30 18.97
C SER A 112 -17.44 -14.05 19.75
N TYR A 113 -18.47 -13.37 19.28
CA TYR A 113 -19.01 -12.21 19.98
C TYR A 113 -19.59 -12.62 21.36
N ILE A 114 -19.29 -11.82 22.39
CA ILE A 114 -19.85 -11.93 23.73
C ILE A 114 -20.66 -10.67 24.00
N LEU A 115 -21.88 -10.86 24.49
CA LEU A 115 -22.77 -9.77 24.88
C LEU A 115 -22.19 -9.04 26.11
N ASP A 116 -22.10 -7.72 26.05
CA ASP A 116 -21.86 -6.91 27.24
C ASP A 116 -23.17 -6.83 28.05
N GLU A 117 -23.13 -7.15 29.34
CA GLU A 117 -24.29 -7.39 30.23
C GLU A 117 -25.26 -6.19 30.43
N GLU A 118 -24.98 -5.00 29.89
CA GLU A 118 -25.83 -3.80 30.05
C GLU A 118 -26.81 -3.58 28.88
N GLU A 119 -27.67 -4.56 28.60
CA GLU A 119 -28.80 -4.41 27.67
C GLU A 119 -30.12 -4.17 28.44
N MET A 120 -30.47 -2.90 28.66
CA MET A 120 -31.89 -2.54 28.74
C MET A 120 -32.39 -2.35 27.31
N GLU A 121 -33.25 -3.26 26.86
CA GLU A 121 -34.13 -3.01 25.71
C GLU A 121 -34.93 -1.72 25.99
N VAL A 122 -35.08 -0.87 24.97
CA VAL A 122 -35.94 0.30 25.08
C VAL A 122 -37.37 -0.20 25.09
N GLU A 123 -38.15 0.17 26.12
CA GLU A 123 -39.56 -0.21 26.18
C GLU A 123 -40.29 0.26 24.91
N GLU A 124 -41.23 -0.55 24.38
CA GLU A 124 -41.88 -0.26 23.09
C GLU A 124 -42.56 1.12 23.06
N GLU A 125 -42.99 1.62 24.22
CA GLU A 125 -43.62 2.93 24.39
C GLU A 125 -42.65 4.11 24.24
N GLU A 126 -41.34 3.90 24.41
CA GLU A 126 -40.30 4.93 24.27
C GLU A 126 -39.60 4.90 22.90
N MET A 127 -39.87 3.88 22.08
CA MET A 127 -39.22 3.69 20.78
C MET A 127 -39.56 4.82 19.80
N ARG A 128 -38.51 5.50 19.32
CA ARG A 128 -38.61 6.45 18.21
C ARG A 128 -38.41 5.74 16.88
N LEU A 129 -38.82 6.39 15.79
CA LEU A 129 -38.84 5.82 14.43
C LEU A 129 -37.54 5.13 13.98
N ARG A 130 -36.38 5.53 14.52
CA ARG A 130 -35.05 5.02 14.15
C ARG A 130 -34.50 3.97 15.11
N ASP A 131 -35.14 3.76 16.25
CA ASP A 131 -34.67 2.85 17.29
C ASP A 131 -34.79 1.39 16.79
N GLY A 132 -33.84 0.54 17.17
CA GLY A 132 -33.72 -0.83 16.69
C GLY A 132 -33.28 -0.99 15.23
N ARG A 133 -33.15 0.10 14.45
CA ARG A 133 -32.74 -0.01 13.03
C ARG A 133 -31.24 -0.28 12.88
N GLY A 134 -30.92 -1.27 12.06
CA GLY A 134 -29.56 -1.67 11.71
C GLY A 134 -28.93 -0.86 10.57
N ILE A 135 -27.97 -1.48 9.90
CA ILE A 135 -27.27 -0.91 8.75
C ILE A 135 -28.25 -0.59 7.61
N ILE A 136 -28.08 0.57 6.96
CA ILE A 136 -28.90 1.03 5.84
C ILE A 136 -28.21 0.72 4.52
N HIS A 137 -28.82 -0.14 3.72
CA HIS A 137 -28.31 -0.50 2.40
C HIS A 137 -28.63 0.60 1.39
N ARG A 138 -27.59 1.15 0.74
CA ARG A 138 -27.75 2.14 -0.33
C ARG A 138 -27.78 1.42 -1.68
N ALA A 139 -28.86 1.60 -2.44
CA ALA A 139 -29.01 1.02 -3.77
C ALA A 139 -28.38 1.88 -4.90
N VAL A 140 -27.65 2.94 -4.57
CA VAL A 140 -27.10 3.90 -5.53
C VAL A 140 -25.63 3.59 -5.76
N GLU A 141 -25.17 3.65 -7.01
CA GLU A 141 -23.75 3.54 -7.32
C GLU A 141 -22.93 4.56 -6.51
N LEU A 142 -21.81 4.10 -5.97
CA LEU A 142 -20.92 4.93 -5.20
C LEU A 142 -20.35 6.04 -6.09
N ALA A 143 -20.37 7.29 -5.62
CA ALA A 143 -19.80 8.39 -6.41
C ALA A 143 -18.26 8.31 -6.44
N GLU A 144 -17.62 8.81 -7.51
CA GLU A 144 -16.16 8.74 -7.73
C GLU A 144 -15.33 9.19 -6.51
N GLU A 145 -15.79 10.24 -5.84
CA GLU A 145 -15.16 10.82 -4.65
C GLU A 145 -15.15 9.92 -3.41
N PHE A 146 -16.00 8.90 -3.37
CA PHE A 146 -16.10 7.95 -2.26
C PHE A 146 -15.54 6.57 -2.59
N HIS A 147 -15.09 6.35 -3.84
CA HIS A 147 -14.44 5.11 -4.19
C HIS A 147 -13.18 4.89 -3.37
N ILE A 148 -12.95 3.63 -3.00
CA ILE A 148 -11.76 3.22 -2.26
C ILE A 148 -10.53 3.44 -3.14
N LYS A 149 -9.72 4.45 -2.82
CA LYS A 149 -8.45 4.74 -3.49
C LYS A 149 -7.30 4.60 -2.48
N TYR A 150 -6.39 3.65 -2.69
CA TYR A 150 -5.14 3.60 -1.92
C TYR A 150 -4.17 4.68 -2.44
N VAL A 151 -3.70 5.55 -1.54
CA VAL A 151 -2.59 6.45 -1.86
C VAL A 151 -1.36 5.55 -1.86
N GLY A 152 -0.78 5.34 -3.05
CA GLY A 152 0.21 4.30 -3.29
C GLY A 152 -0.33 3.04 -3.96
N SER A 153 -1.63 2.98 -4.30
CA SER A 153 -2.11 2.01 -5.29
C SER A 153 -1.42 2.30 -6.62
N SER A 154 -1.27 1.26 -7.41
CA SER A 154 -0.43 1.28 -8.59
C SER A 154 -0.97 2.12 -9.74
N ASP A 155 -1.96 2.99 -9.54
CA ASP A 155 -2.42 3.94 -10.55
C ASP A 155 -1.31 4.86 -11.08
N VAL A 156 -0.22 5.08 -10.32
CA VAL A 156 0.97 5.78 -10.83
C VAL A 156 1.86 4.89 -11.71
N ARG A 157 1.71 3.55 -11.63
CA ARG A 157 2.50 2.54 -12.35
C ARG A 157 1.72 1.75 -13.41
N LEU A 158 0.39 1.81 -13.41
CA LEU A 158 -0.47 1.24 -14.45
C LEU A 158 -0.43 2.19 -15.66
N GLY A 159 0.52 1.93 -16.55
CA GLY A 159 0.68 2.64 -17.82
C GLY A 159 2.04 3.31 -18.00
N THR A 160 2.79 3.56 -16.93
CA THR A 160 4.20 3.96 -17.04
C THR A 160 5.07 2.72 -17.01
N THR A 161 5.28 2.13 -18.19
CA THR A 161 6.41 1.22 -18.38
C THR A 161 7.70 2.01 -18.18
N VAL A 162 8.21 2.01 -16.95
CA VAL A 162 9.52 2.59 -16.64
C VAL A 162 10.55 1.73 -17.34
N LYS A 163 11.11 2.26 -18.43
CA LYS A 163 12.29 1.69 -19.06
C LYS A 163 13.38 1.63 -17.98
N GLY A 164 13.93 0.44 -17.73
CA GLY A 164 15.08 0.30 -16.84
C GLY A 164 16.19 1.27 -17.23
N GLU A 165 16.88 1.83 -16.25
CA GLU A 165 18.02 2.70 -16.51
C GLU A 165 19.08 1.94 -17.32
N GLY A 166 19.70 2.58 -18.32
CA GLY A 166 20.79 1.95 -19.05
C GLY A 166 20.39 0.87 -20.05
N VAL A 167 19.09 0.61 -20.27
CA VAL A 167 18.63 -0.45 -21.20
C VAL A 167 19.13 -0.24 -22.64
N ASP A 168 19.26 1.01 -23.08
CA ASP A 168 19.82 1.31 -24.40
C ASP A 168 21.31 0.98 -24.49
N GLN A 169 22.06 1.27 -23.42
CA GLN A 169 23.49 0.93 -23.31
C GLN A 169 23.69 -0.59 -23.25
N ILE A 170 22.85 -1.31 -22.52
CA ILE A 170 22.82 -2.79 -22.51
C ILE A 170 22.58 -3.32 -23.92
N ARG A 171 21.55 -2.79 -24.60
CA ARG A 171 21.23 -3.16 -25.99
C ARG A 171 22.43 -2.91 -26.91
N LYS A 172 23.01 -1.71 -26.87
CA LYS A 172 24.15 -1.32 -27.71
C LYS A 172 25.36 -2.23 -27.48
N THR A 173 25.67 -2.50 -26.20
CA THR A 173 26.74 -3.42 -25.81
C THR A 173 26.50 -4.82 -26.37
N ILE A 174 25.29 -5.37 -26.22
CA ILE A 174 24.93 -6.69 -26.72
C ILE A 174 25.02 -6.76 -28.26
N LEU A 175 24.45 -5.79 -28.97
CA LEU A 175 24.47 -5.75 -30.45
C LEU A 175 25.89 -5.64 -31.00
N ARG A 176 26.77 -4.88 -30.33
CA ARG A 176 28.19 -4.81 -30.67
C ARG A 176 28.89 -6.17 -30.49
N LEU A 177 28.64 -6.87 -29.39
CA LEU A 177 29.25 -8.18 -29.12
C LEU A 177 28.86 -9.25 -30.14
N VAL A 178 27.65 -9.18 -30.71
CA VAL A 178 27.21 -10.11 -31.75
C VAL A 178 27.57 -9.66 -33.18
N GLY A 179 28.28 -8.54 -33.35
CA GLY A 179 28.67 -8.02 -34.66
C GLY A 179 27.51 -7.45 -35.49
N VAL A 180 26.41 -7.05 -34.85
CA VAL A 180 25.19 -6.48 -35.50
C VAL A 180 25.06 -4.99 -35.17
N ALA A 181 26.17 -4.31 -34.89
CA ALA A 181 26.14 -2.88 -34.62
C ALA A 181 25.54 -2.14 -35.83
N GLN A 182 24.61 -1.21 -35.59
CA GLN A 182 24.19 -0.26 -36.62
C GLN A 182 25.47 0.45 -37.09
N ASN A 183 25.81 0.33 -38.37
CA ASN A 183 26.79 1.21 -38.98
C ASN A 183 26.27 2.64 -38.79
N GLU A 184 26.91 3.41 -37.90
CA GLU A 184 26.95 4.86 -38.02
C GLU A 184 27.54 5.14 -39.40
N THR A 185 26.66 5.18 -40.40
CA THR A 185 27.05 5.50 -41.76
C THR A 185 27.25 7.00 -41.76
N THR A 186 28.48 7.42 -41.49
CA THR A 186 29.03 8.66 -42.00
C THR A 186 28.79 8.62 -43.51
N SER A 187 27.72 9.29 -43.95
CA SER A 187 27.43 9.52 -45.36
C SER A 187 28.53 10.40 -45.92
N SER A 188 29.55 9.78 -46.53
CA SER A 188 30.37 10.41 -47.56
C SER A 188 30.11 9.66 -48.86
N ASP A 189 29.44 10.35 -49.79
CA ASP A 189 29.40 10.14 -51.24
C ASP A 189 29.35 8.69 -51.74
N LEU A 190 28.16 8.23 -52.14
CA LEU A 190 27.98 7.49 -53.40
C LEU A 190 26.56 7.71 -53.94
N ASP A 191 26.50 8.41 -55.05
CA ASP A 191 25.34 8.65 -55.91
C ASP A 191 25.18 7.47 -56.88
N VAL A 192 24.24 6.53 -56.65
CA VAL A 192 23.80 5.53 -57.65
C VAL A 192 22.35 5.10 -57.42
N PHE A 193 21.45 5.64 -58.25
CA PHE A 193 20.21 5.09 -58.86
C PHE A 193 19.21 4.21 -58.08
N GLU A 194 17.94 4.65 -58.15
CA GLU A 194 16.70 3.88 -57.98
C GLU A 194 16.67 2.59 -58.83
N ALA A 195 16.46 1.43 -58.20
CA ALA A 195 15.54 0.35 -58.66
C ALA A 195 15.64 -0.93 -57.78
N SER A 196 14.79 -1.04 -56.74
CA SER A 196 14.18 -2.31 -56.27
C SER A 196 13.36 -2.08 -54.99
N PRO A 197 12.05 -2.43 -54.94
CA PRO A 197 11.27 -2.39 -53.72
C PRO A 197 11.33 -3.76 -53.04
N GLU A 198 12.49 -4.15 -52.52
CA GLU A 198 12.53 -5.14 -51.45
C GLU A 198 12.75 -4.38 -50.16
N LEU A 199 11.70 -4.30 -49.33
CA LEU A 199 11.80 -3.90 -47.94
C LEU A 199 12.87 -4.80 -47.30
N VAL A 200 14.06 -4.26 -47.11
CA VAL A 200 15.07 -4.82 -46.21
C VAL A 200 14.39 -4.81 -44.84
N SER A 201 13.81 -5.95 -44.45
CA SER A 201 13.33 -6.18 -43.09
C SER A 201 14.54 -5.97 -42.19
N THR A 202 14.65 -4.78 -41.61
CA THR A 202 15.76 -4.46 -40.73
C THR A 202 15.71 -5.49 -39.61
N GLN A 203 16.85 -6.13 -39.34
CA GLN A 203 17.04 -7.17 -38.34
C GLN A 203 16.49 -6.79 -36.93
N GLU A 204 16.22 -5.51 -36.73
CA GLU A 204 15.47 -4.89 -35.63
C GLU A 204 14.07 -5.49 -35.42
N GLU A 205 13.44 -6.05 -36.47
CA GLU A 205 12.09 -6.62 -36.40
C GLU A 205 12.03 -8.06 -35.87
N GLN A 206 13.16 -8.76 -35.69
CA GLN A 206 13.14 -10.18 -35.27
C GLN A 206 13.87 -10.47 -33.93
N GLY A 207 14.79 -9.61 -33.48
CA GLY A 207 15.60 -9.85 -32.26
C GLY A 207 16.72 -10.87 -32.47
N LEU A 208 17.52 -11.16 -31.43
CA LEU A 208 18.66 -12.08 -31.58
C LEU A 208 18.21 -13.51 -31.89
N THR A 209 18.74 -14.07 -32.98
CA THR A 209 18.57 -15.49 -33.34
C THR A 209 19.27 -16.40 -32.31
N ALA A 210 19.00 -17.70 -32.36
CA ALA A 210 19.67 -18.68 -31.49
C ALA A 210 21.20 -18.64 -31.68
N GLY A 211 21.67 -18.62 -32.93
CA GLY A 211 23.09 -18.50 -33.25
C GLY A 211 23.71 -17.17 -32.80
N GLN A 212 22.99 -16.05 -32.94
CA GLN A 212 23.49 -14.76 -32.41
C GLN A 212 23.58 -14.76 -30.88
N ARG A 213 22.65 -15.42 -30.18
CA ARG A 213 22.74 -15.60 -28.73
C ARG A 213 23.91 -16.50 -28.35
N GLU A 214 24.16 -17.55 -29.12
CA GLU A 214 25.34 -18.40 -28.92
C GLU A 214 26.63 -17.60 -29.05
N VAL A 215 26.75 -16.77 -30.10
CA VAL A 215 27.90 -15.87 -30.31
C VAL A 215 28.06 -14.91 -29.13
N LEU A 216 26.95 -14.30 -28.65
CA LEU A 216 26.98 -13.42 -27.48
C LEU A 216 27.56 -14.14 -26.25
N PHE A 217 27.09 -15.35 -25.96
CA PHE A 217 27.55 -16.10 -24.80
C PHE A 217 29.01 -16.50 -24.95
N GLN A 218 29.44 -16.97 -26.12
CA GLN A 218 30.83 -17.31 -26.42
C GLN A 218 31.77 -16.11 -26.26
N GLU A 219 31.36 -14.91 -26.71
CA GLU A 219 32.15 -13.69 -26.55
C GLU A 219 32.28 -13.30 -25.07
N ILE A 220 31.20 -13.40 -24.30
CA ILE A 220 31.25 -13.14 -22.84
C ILE A 220 32.16 -14.18 -22.16
N PHE A 221 32.07 -15.46 -22.52
CA PHE A 221 32.94 -16.52 -22.01
C PHE A 221 34.42 -16.29 -22.38
N GLY A 222 34.71 -15.90 -23.61
CA GLY A 222 36.06 -15.58 -24.10
C GLY A 222 36.70 -14.41 -23.35
N ARG A 223 35.89 -13.51 -22.78
CA ARG A 223 36.32 -12.40 -21.93
C ARG A 223 36.36 -12.74 -20.43
N GLY A 224 36.24 -14.02 -20.08
CA GLY A 224 36.28 -14.50 -18.70
C GLY A 224 34.94 -14.40 -17.97
N GLY A 225 33.82 -14.35 -18.69
CA GLY A 225 32.47 -14.39 -18.13
C GLY A 225 31.89 -13.02 -17.74
N ARG A 226 32.60 -11.92 -18.01
CA ARG A 226 32.21 -10.55 -17.63
C ARG A 226 32.57 -9.53 -18.72
N VAL A 227 31.66 -8.61 -19.01
CA VAL A 227 31.86 -7.53 -20.01
C VAL A 227 31.28 -6.21 -19.51
N ASP A 228 32.03 -5.12 -19.59
CA ASP A 228 31.56 -3.78 -19.25
C ASP A 228 30.39 -3.31 -20.13
N VAL A 229 29.39 -2.68 -19.50
CA VAL A 229 28.32 -1.98 -20.20
C VAL A 229 28.81 -0.60 -20.63
N GLU A 230 28.63 -0.27 -21.92
CA GLU A 230 29.02 1.04 -22.46
C GLU A 230 28.41 2.20 -21.65
N ASP A 231 29.20 3.23 -21.38
CA ASP A 231 28.78 4.47 -20.70
C ASP A 231 28.09 4.28 -19.33
N LYS A 232 28.29 3.11 -18.69
CA LYS A 232 27.78 2.79 -17.34
C LYS A 232 28.90 2.20 -16.47
N PRO A 233 29.67 3.06 -15.77
CA PRO A 233 30.78 2.62 -14.94
C PRO A 233 30.32 1.66 -13.84
N GLY A 234 31.02 0.53 -13.70
CA GLY A 234 30.72 -0.49 -12.70
C GLY A 234 29.50 -1.36 -13.01
N TRP A 235 28.92 -1.24 -14.20
CA TRP A 235 27.87 -2.14 -14.68
C TRP A 235 28.49 -3.17 -15.62
N PHE A 236 28.17 -4.45 -15.41
CA PHE A 236 28.72 -5.52 -16.22
C PHE A 236 27.62 -6.47 -16.70
N LEU A 237 27.75 -6.94 -17.94
CA LEU A 237 27.05 -8.12 -18.42
C LEU A 237 27.83 -9.35 -17.98
N ILE A 238 27.17 -10.23 -17.24
CA ILE A 238 27.76 -11.46 -16.73
C ILE A 238 26.87 -12.66 -17.06
N ILE A 239 27.50 -13.83 -17.18
CA ILE A 239 26.76 -15.09 -17.08
C ILE A 239 26.86 -15.56 -15.64
N HIS A 240 25.74 -15.59 -14.93
CA HIS A 240 25.71 -15.90 -13.50
C HIS A 240 24.85 -17.12 -13.25
N LYS A 241 25.36 -18.04 -12.44
CA LYS A 241 24.60 -19.17 -11.92
C LYS A 241 24.00 -18.79 -10.57
N ALA A 242 22.67 -18.76 -10.52
CA ALA A 242 21.94 -18.50 -9.30
C ALA A 242 22.35 -19.55 -8.23
N PRO A 243 22.90 -19.13 -7.08
CA PRO A 243 23.36 -20.02 -6.03
C PRO A 243 22.22 -20.85 -5.43
N THR A 244 20.98 -20.35 -5.44
CA THR A 244 19.82 -21.01 -4.83
C THR A 244 19.10 -21.98 -5.77
N THR A 245 19.04 -21.70 -7.07
CA THR A 245 18.28 -22.53 -8.03
C THR A 245 19.19 -23.32 -8.98
N GLY A 246 20.47 -22.96 -9.01
CA GLY A 246 21.46 -23.51 -9.95
C GLY A 246 21.22 -23.12 -11.41
N LEU A 247 20.24 -22.26 -11.69
CA LEU A 247 19.91 -21.79 -13.03
C LEU A 247 20.95 -20.77 -13.51
N ILE A 248 21.36 -20.89 -14.77
CA ILE A 248 22.35 -20.01 -15.39
C ILE A 248 21.62 -18.95 -16.22
N HIS A 249 21.91 -17.68 -15.98
CA HIS A 249 21.28 -16.56 -16.67
C HIS A 249 22.30 -15.57 -17.22
N LEU A 250 21.90 -14.85 -18.27
CA LEU A 250 22.53 -13.59 -18.63
C LEU A 250 22.00 -12.51 -17.68
N CYS A 251 22.91 -11.91 -16.92
CA CYS A 251 22.60 -10.96 -15.88
C CYS A 251 23.34 -9.63 -16.10
N LEU A 252 22.75 -8.58 -15.55
CA LEU A 252 23.36 -7.30 -15.30
C LEU A 252 23.86 -7.27 -13.86
N GLU A 253 25.17 -7.17 -13.69
CA GLU A 253 25.83 -6.92 -12.41
C GLU A 253 25.89 -5.41 -12.15
N VAL A 254 25.25 -4.93 -11.08
CA VAL A 254 25.24 -3.51 -10.71
C VAL A 254 25.65 -3.28 -9.26
N PRO A 255 26.29 -2.14 -8.95
CA PRO A 255 26.61 -1.79 -7.58
C PRO A 255 25.34 -1.45 -6.79
N GLN A 256 25.19 -2.02 -5.60
CA GLN A 256 24.08 -1.73 -4.70
C GLN A 256 24.53 -1.66 -3.25
N THR A 257 23.92 -0.74 -2.50
CA THR A 257 24.10 -0.64 -1.05
C THR A 257 22.95 -1.34 -0.34
N ASN A 258 23.22 -2.45 0.32
CA ASN A 258 22.24 -3.15 1.16
C ASN A 258 22.67 -3.09 2.63
N ARG A 259 21.78 -2.59 3.52
CA ARG A 259 22.05 -2.38 4.96
C ARG A 259 23.37 -1.66 5.26
N GLY A 260 23.74 -0.69 4.42
CA GLY A 260 24.99 0.08 4.56
C GLY A 260 26.25 -0.60 4.00
N VAL A 261 26.14 -1.82 3.48
CA VAL A 261 27.24 -2.53 2.80
C VAL A 261 27.13 -2.33 1.30
N LEU A 262 28.19 -1.77 0.71
CA LEU A 262 28.32 -1.62 -0.74
C LEU A 262 28.85 -2.93 -1.37
N GLY A 263 28.10 -3.49 -2.32
CA GLY A 263 28.45 -4.70 -3.06
C GLY A 263 27.84 -4.71 -4.46
N TYR A 264 27.87 -5.85 -5.12
CA TYR A 264 27.23 -6.07 -6.42
C TYR A 264 26.03 -7.00 -6.28
N ILE A 265 25.03 -6.82 -7.15
CA ILE A 265 23.89 -7.72 -7.32
C ILE A 265 23.74 -8.13 -8.79
N ALA A 266 23.21 -9.34 -9.03
CA ALA A 266 22.90 -9.83 -10.36
C ALA A 266 21.40 -9.72 -10.67
N ILE A 267 21.03 -8.88 -11.64
CA ILE A 267 19.67 -8.76 -12.14
C ILE A 267 19.55 -9.44 -13.49
N ARG A 268 18.55 -10.31 -13.68
CA ARG A 268 18.44 -11.14 -14.88
C ARG A 268 17.94 -10.30 -16.06
N LEU A 269 18.46 -10.52 -17.26
CA LEU A 269 17.89 -9.91 -18.46
C LEU A 269 16.66 -10.71 -18.93
N CYS A 270 15.66 -10.01 -19.45
CA CYS A 270 14.47 -10.63 -20.00
C CYS A 270 14.81 -11.47 -21.24
N THR A 271 14.25 -12.67 -21.31
CA THR A 271 14.46 -13.60 -22.43
C THR A 271 13.47 -13.42 -23.58
N LYS A 272 12.51 -12.50 -23.47
CA LYS A 272 11.60 -12.20 -24.58
C LYS A 272 12.41 -11.56 -25.73
N PRO A 273 12.22 -11.97 -27.00
CA PRO A 273 12.92 -11.37 -28.13
C PRO A 273 12.81 -9.84 -28.12
N LYS A 274 13.94 -9.17 -28.39
CA LYS A 274 14.11 -7.70 -28.38
C LYS A 274 13.98 -7.01 -27.01
N CYS A 275 13.80 -7.77 -25.94
CA CYS A 275 13.69 -7.20 -24.61
C CYS A 275 15.03 -7.25 -23.89
N TYR A 276 15.61 -6.08 -23.63
CA TYR A 276 16.83 -5.93 -22.83
C TYR A 276 16.52 -5.40 -21.42
N GLN A 277 15.25 -5.44 -21.03
CA GLN A 277 14.79 -5.04 -19.70
C GLN A 277 15.15 -6.10 -18.67
N TYR A 278 15.36 -5.66 -17.44
CA TYR A 278 15.70 -6.51 -16.30
C TYR A 278 14.82 -6.24 -15.07
N SER A 279 13.87 -5.31 -15.18
CA SER A 279 12.97 -4.99 -14.06
C SER A 279 12.05 -6.16 -13.73
N GLN A 280 12.03 -6.56 -12.46
CA GLN A 280 11.20 -7.63 -11.88
C GLN A 280 11.40 -9.03 -12.47
N THR A 281 12.55 -9.31 -13.07
CA THR A 281 12.92 -10.67 -13.49
C THR A 281 13.29 -11.53 -12.29
N LEU A 282 12.90 -12.81 -12.27
CA LEU A 282 13.16 -13.72 -11.16
C LEU A 282 14.31 -14.69 -11.44
N SER A 283 15.08 -15.00 -10.40
CA SER A 283 16.17 -16.00 -10.38
C SER A 283 15.69 -17.45 -10.46
N SER A 284 14.41 -17.70 -10.18
CA SER A 284 13.76 -19.00 -10.25
C SER A 284 13.14 -19.31 -11.62
N ASP A 285 13.05 -18.32 -12.50
CA ASP A 285 12.55 -18.52 -13.85
C ASP A 285 13.68 -19.02 -14.76
N VAL A 286 13.49 -20.15 -15.42
CA VAL A 286 14.44 -20.64 -16.45
C VAL A 286 14.53 -19.66 -17.62
N LEU A 287 13.41 -19.01 -17.94
CA LEU A 287 13.28 -17.98 -18.97
C LEU A 287 12.76 -16.69 -18.32
N PRO A 288 13.63 -15.93 -17.63
CA PRO A 288 13.21 -14.75 -16.89
C PRO A 288 12.51 -13.74 -17.81
N LYS A 289 11.38 -13.19 -17.33
CA LYS A 289 10.58 -12.19 -18.05
C LYS A 289 10.47 -10.92 -17.22
N CYS A 290 10.70 -9.77 -17.85
CA CYS A 290 10.49 -8.48 -17.20
C CYS A 290 8.99 -8.22 -16.98
N ALA A 291 8.67 -7.22 -16.17
CA ALA A 291 7.28 -6.83 -15.87
C ALA A 291 6.37 -6.66 -17.11
N GLN A 292 6.90 -6.18 -18.24
CA GLN A 292 6.14 -6.01 -19.49
C GLN A 292 5.76 -7.34 -20.17
N HIS A 293 6.55 -8.39 -19.96
CA HIS A 293 6.40 -9.67 -20.65
C HIS A 293 5.96 -10.80 -19.73
N GLN A 294 5.84 -10.52 -18.43
CA GLN A 294 5.15 -11.40 -17.51
C GLN A 294 3.65 -11.43 -17.88
N PRO A 295 2.96 -12.55 -17.61
CA PRO A 295 1.50 -12.60 -17.68
C PRO A 295 0.89 -11.49 -16.82
N ASN A 296 -0.35 -11.08 -17.14
CA ASN A 296 -1.08 -10.09 -16.35
C ASN A 296 -1.02 -10.44 -14.86
N PRO A 297 -0.75 -9.44 -13.99
CA PRO A 297 -0.67 -9.68 -12.57
C PRO A 297 -2.03 -10.15 -12.04
N ILE A 298 -1.99 -11.11 -11.14
CA ILE A 298 -3.11 -11.46 -10.27
C ILE A 298 -2.92 -10.73 -8.96
N PHE A 299 -3.99 -10.13 -8.46
CA PHE A 299 -4.04 -9.47 -7.18
C PHE A 299 -4.66 -10.42 -6.17
N SER A 300 -4.00 -10.61 -5.02
CA SER A 300 -4.52 -11.47 -3.96
C SER A 300 -4.69 -10.69 -2.68
N VAL A 301 -5.83 -10.84 -2.03
CA VAL A 301 -6.05 -10.38 -0.66
C VAL A 301 -5.89 -11.56 0.26
N VAL A 302 -5.08 -11.40 1.30
CA VAL A 302 -4.78 -12.46 2.26
C VAL A 302 -5.03 -11.95 3.66
N GLU A 303 -5.68 -12.77 4.46
CA GLU A 303 -5.79 -12.63 5.91
C GLU A 303 -4.79 -13.57 6.57
N MET A 304 -4.05 -13.06 7.53
CA MET A 304 -2.96 -13.78 8.18
C MET A 304 -3.01 -13.68 9.69
N THR A 305 -2.52 -14.74 10.33
CA THR A 305 -2.32 -14.84 11.77
C THR A 305 -0.90 -15.29 12.10
N ASP A 306 -0.51 -15.16 13.36
CA ASP A 306 0.67 -15.81 13.92
C ASP A 306 0.36 -17.28 14.23
N TYR A 307 0.99 -18.19 13.48
CA TYR A 307 0.82 -19.64 13.65
C TYR A 307 1.14 -20.11 15.08
N ASN A 308 2.07 -19.44 15.75
CA ASN A 308 2.53 -19.85 17.07
C ASN A 308 1.60 -19.40 18.20
N ARG A 309 0.66 -18.48 17.93
CA ARG A 309 -0.27 -17.96 18.95
C ARG A 309 -1.52 -18.83 18.99
N ARG A 310 -1.85 -19.27 20.20
CA ARG A 310 -3.05 -20.06 20.52
C ARG A 310 -3.94 -19.41 21.57
N ASP A 311 -3.45 -18.33 22.17
CA ASP A 311 -4.06 -17.57 23.26
C ASP A 311 -4.72 -16.26 22.80
N VAL A 312 -4.37 -15.77 21.62
CA VAL A 312 -4.89 -14.52 21.06
C VAL A 312 -5.09 -14.69 19.55
N LEU A 313 -6.12 -14.06 19.00
CA LEU A 313 -6.27 -13.94 17.56
C LEU A 313 -5.45 -12.76 17.04
N VAL A 314 -4.48 -13.04 16.16
CA VAL A 314 -3.69 -12.01 15.47
C VAL A 314 -4.22 -11.86 14.05
N LEU A 315 -4.56 -10.65 13.63
CA LEU A 315 -5.08 -10.38 12.29
C LEU A 315 -4.20 -9.39 11.55
N LEU A 316 -3.86 -9.70 10.30
CA LEU A 316 -3.22 -8.79 9.36
C LEU A 316 -3.79 -9.04 7.96
N HIS A 317 -4.32 -7.99 7.33
CA HIS A 317 -4.81 -8.04 5.96
C HIS A 317 -3.79 -7.41 5.01
N MET A 318 -3.49 -8.13 3.92
CA MET A 318 -2.54 -7.66 2.92
C MET A 318 -3.04 -7.90 1.50
N LYS A 319 -2.76 -6.95 0.61
CA LYS A 319 -2.89 -7.12 -0.84
C LYS A 319 -1.52 -7.39 -1.45
N LEU A 320 -1.44 -8.45 -2.24
CA LEU A 320 -0.25 -8.88 -2.97
C LEU A 320 -0.54 -8.81 -4.47
N ALA A 321 0.48 -8.56 -5.29
CA ALA A 321 0.40 -8.69 -6.74
C ALA A 321 1.50 -9.63 -7.22
N PHE A 322 1.13 -10.63 -8.02
CA PHE A 322 2.09 -11.57 -8.59
C PHE A 322 1.58 -12.14 -9.91
N SER A 323 2.50 -12.52 -10.78
CA SER A 323 2.20 -13.07 -12.09
C SER A 323 2.13 -14.60 -12.01
N VAL A 324 1.12 -15.19 -12.65
CA VAL A 324 1.01 -16.63 -12.90
C VAL A 324 0.60 -16.86 -14.35
N VAL A 325 0.81 -18.08 -14.87
CA VAL A 325 0.32 -18.43 -16.21
C VAL A 325 -1.19 -18.21 -16.31
N SER A 326 -1.69 -17.76 -17.46
CA SER A 326 -3.07 -17.28 -17.65
C SER A 326 -4.17 -18.30 -17.29
N ASN A 327 -3.81 -19.59 -17.30
CA ASN A 327 -4.65 -20.75 -16.98
C ASN A 327 -4.22 -21.45 -15.67
N ALA A 328 -3.56 -20.74 -14.76
CA ALA A 328 -3.16 -21.28 -13.46
C ALA A 328 -4.37 -21.72 -12.64
N SER A 329 -4.30 -22.93 -12.08
CA SER A 329 -5.31 -23.45 -11.14
C SER A 329 -5.35 -22.61 -9.86
N LYS A 330 -6.46 -22.70 -9.11
CA LYS A 330 -6.58 -22.05 -7.80
C LYS A 330 -5.43 -22.46 -6.88
N GLN A 331 -5.12 -23.75 -6.81
CA GLN A 331 -3.99 -24.28 -6.04
C GLN A 331 -2.66 -23.62 -6.42
N MET A 332 -2.38 -23.44 -7.71
CA MET A 332 -1.14 -22.80 -8.15
C MET A 332 -1.07 -21.32 -7.72
N LYS A 333 -2.21 -20.61 -7.75
CA LYS A 333 -2.32 -19.24 -7.24
C LYS A 333 -2.11 -19.18 -5.73
N ASP A 334 -2.71 -20.11 -4.98
CA ASP A 334 -2.56 -20.23 -3.53
C ASP A 334 -1.11 -20.52 -3.14
N GLU A 335 -0.45 -21.49 -3.78
CA GLU A 335 0.96 -21.84 -3.52
C GLU A 335 1.90 -20.66 -3.79
N LYS A 336 1.64 -19.90 -4.85
CA LYS A 336 2.42 -18.70 -5.19
C LYS A 336 2.16 -17.57 -4.20
N ALA A 337 0.91 -17.34 -3.80
CA ALA A 337 0.56 -16.35 -2.79
C ALA A 337 1.25 -16.67 -1.45
N GLU A 338 1.19 -17.92 -1.00
CA GLU A 338 1.88 -18.40 0.21
C GLU A 338 3.39 -18.13 0.19
N LEU A 339 4.04 -18.44 -0.94
CA LEU A 339 5.46 -18.14 -1.10
C LEU A 339 5.73 -16.63 -0.98
N MET A 340 4.90 -15.79 -1.59
CA MET A 340 5.04 -14.33 -1.56
C MET A 340 4.79 -13.75 -0.17
N ILE A 341 3.82 -14.27 0.58
CA ILE A 341 3.50 -13.84 1.95
C ILE A 341 4.74 -13.85 2.82
N HIS A 342 5.49 -14.95 2.80
CA HIS A 342 6.69 -15.06 3.62
C HIS A 342 7.75 -13.99 3.30
N HIS A 343 7.92 -13.66 2.02
CA HIS A 343 8.91 -12.67 1.58
C HIS A 343 8.45 -11.24 1.85
N LEU A 344 7.15 -10.98 1.69
CA LEU A 344 6.59 -9.63 1.84
C LEU A 344 6.28 -9.27 3.29
N CYS A 345 5.91 -10.24 4.14
CA CYS A 345 5.62 -10.00 5.56
C CYS A 345 6.82 -9.42 6.30
N THR A 346 8.04 -9.87 5.98
CA THR A 346 9.25 -9.36 6.65
C THR A 346 9.52 -7.89 6.32
N GLY A 347 9.07 -7.41 5.16
CA GLY A 347 9.11 -6.01 4.77
C GLY A 347 7.92 -5.19 5.27
N TYR A 348 6.87 -5.83 5.82
CA TYR A 348 5.71 -5.15 6.35
C TYR A 348 5.99 -4.64 7.76
N THR A 349 6.05 -3.31 7.92
CA THR A 349 6.48 -2.66 9.17
C THR A 349 5.73 -3.17 10.39
N GLN A 350 4.44 -3.48 10.27
CA GLN A 350 3.62 -3.88 11.43
C GLN A 350 3.86 -5.30 11.86
N TRP A 351 4.08 -6.20 10.90
CA TRP A 351 4.54 -7.55 11.21
C TRP A 351 5.95 -7.52 11.81
N ALA A 352 6.85 -6.69 11.26
CA ALA A 352 8.19 -6.52 11.79
C ALA A 352 8.19 -5.98 13.23
N ASN A 353 7.37 -4.96 13.52
CA ASN A 353 7.18 -4.43 14.86
C ASN A 353 6.61 -5.50 15.80
N TYR A 354 5.58 -6.23 15.37
CA TYR A 354 5.00 -7.33 16.13
C TYR A 354 6.05 -8.39 16.49
N CYS A 355 6.90 -8.80 15.54
CA CYS A 355 8.00 -9.75 15.78
C CYS A 355 9.02 -9.27 16.83
N THR A 356 9.14 -7.97 17.06
CA THR A 356 10.05 -7.39 18.07
C THR A 356 9.41 -7.19 19.44
N THR A 357 8.13 -7.53 19.61
CA THR A 357 7.40 -7.34 20.86
C THR A 357 7.98 -8.19 21.98
N SER A 358 8.32 -7.55 23.11
CA SER A 358 8.78 -8.23 24.32
C SER A 358 7.72 -9.19 24.86
N GLY A 359 8.10 -10.41 25.21
CA GLY A 359 7.20 -11.42 25.79
C GLY A 359 6.73 -12.52 24.82
N LEU A 360 7.05 -12.42 23.53
CA LEU A 360 6.85 -13.52 22.59
C LEU A 360 7.85 -14.66 22.89
N GLN A 361 7.34 -15.86 23.20
CA GLN A 361 8.17 -17.03 23.50
C GLN A 361 8.90 -17.57 22.27
N THR A 362 8.27 -17.44 21.11
CA THR A 362 8.79 -17.90 19.81
C THR A 362 8.64 -16.79 18.79
N ARG A 363 9.56 -16.75 17.81
CA ARG A 363 9.45 -15.81 16.69
C ARG A 363 8.14 -16.05 15.93
N PRO A 364 7.30 -15.03 15.69
CA PRO A 364 6.07 -15.18 14.92
C PRO A 364 6.29 -15.78 13.54
N ILE A 365 5.39 -16.66 13.11
CA ILE A 365 5.40 -17.25 11.77
C ILE A 365 4.07 -16.89 11.09
N PRO A 366 4.08 -16.14 9.98
CA PRO A 366 2.84 -15.75 9.31
C PRO A 366 2.20 -16.99 8.68
N LYS A 367 0.92 -17.20 8.98
CA LYS A 367 0.08 -18.23 8.35
C LYS A 367 -1.16 -17.55 7.79
N SER A 368 -1.41 -17.77 6.51
CA SER A 368 -2.65 -17.27 5.90
C SER A 368 -3.82 -18.20 6.20
N ILE A 369 -4.92 -17.60 6.63
CA ILE A 369 -6.17 -18.24 7.02
C ILE A 369 -7.31 -17.96 6.04
N SER A 370 -7.19 -16.88 5.25
CA SER A 370 -8.06 -16.61 4.11
C SER A 370 -7.26 -16.06 2.91
N ARG A 371 -7.69 -16.40 1.69
CA ARG A 371 -7.09 -15.96 0.41
C ARG A 371 -8.16 -15.77 -0.67
N HIS A 372 -8.14 -14.60 -1.31
CA HIS A 372 -9.00 -14.26 -2.43
C HIS A 372 -8.17 -13.73 -3.60
N HIS A 373 -8.40 -14.25 -4.81
CA HIS A 373 -7.66 -13.88 -6.00
C HIS A 373 -8.54 -13.12 -7.00
N PHE A 374 -8.01 -12.03 -7.54
CA PHE A 374 -8.67 -11.13 -8.46
C PHE A 374 -7.78 -10.85 -9.67
N ASN A 375 -8.41 -10.67 -10.82
CA ASN A 375 -7.71 -10.21 -12.03
C ASN A 375 -7.65 -8.68 -12.11
N ASN A 376 -8.40 -7.99 -11.25
CA ASN A 376 -8.53 -6.55 -11.21
C ASN A 376 -8.05 -6.02 -9.84
N GLU A 377 -7.18 -5.01 -9.84
CA GLU A 377 -6.67 -4.41 -8.59
C GLU A 377 -7.79 -3.76 -7.77
N GLY A 378 -8.74 -3.08 -8.42
CA GLY A 378 -9.88 -2.44 -7.78
C GLY A 378 -10.76 -3.41 -7.00
N GLU A 379 -11.02 -4.61 -7.54
CA GLU A 379 -11.73 -5.68 -6.81
C GLU A 379 -10.94 -6.16 -5.60
N ALA A 380 -9.63 -6.35 -5.74
CA ALA A 380 -8.77 -6.69 -4.62
C ALA A 380 -8.74 -5.58 -3.54
N LEU A 381 -8.75 -4.31 -3.94
CA LEU A 381 -8.81 -3.19 -3.00
C LEU A 381 -10.15 -3.12 -2.27
N ARG A 382 -11.28 -3.43 -2.95
CA ARG A 382 -12.59 -3.56 -2.31
C ARG A 382 -12.58 -4.68 -1.27
N MET A 383 -12.05 -5.85 -1.62
CA MET A 383 -11.95 -6.99 -0.70
C MET A 383 -11.03 -6.69 0.50
N LEU A 384 -9.87 -6.06 0.28
CA LEU A 384 -8.99 -5.65 1.38
C LEU A 384 -9.71 -4.69 2.34
N SER A 385 -10.41 -3.70 1.79
CA SER A 385 -11.17 -2.73 2.58
C SER A 385 -12.32 -3.37 3.35
N PHE A 386 -13.00 -4.33 2.74
CA PHE A 386 -14.03 -5.12 3.38
C PHE A 386 -13.47 -5.90 4.57
N GLU A 387 -12.46 -6.75 4.37
CA GLU A 387 -11.90 -7.59 5.45
C GLU A 387 -11.25 -6.75 6.56
N SER A 388 -10.52 -5.69 6.24
CA SER A 388 -9.99 -4.76 7.25
C SER A 388 -11.09 -4.03 8.03
N THR A 389 -12.23 -3.70 7.38
CA THR A 389 -13.39 -3.12 8.07
C THR A 389 -14.05 -4.12 9.01
N ILE A 390 -14.16 -5.39 8.61
CA ILE A 390 -14.65 -6.46 9.48
C ILE A 390 -13.70 -6.66 10.66
N GLY A 391 -12.38 -6.77 10.42
CA GLY A 391 -11.37 -6.85 11.47
C GLY A 391 -11.40 -5.68 12.46
N MET A 392 -11.79 -4.47 12.01
CA MET A 392 -12.05 -3.32 12.89
C MET A 392 -13.23 -3.56 13.82
N PHE A 393 -14.37 -4.05 13.30
CA PHE A 393 -15.55 -4.33 14.12
C PHE A 393 -15.30 -5.46 15.11
N ILE A 394 -14.62 -6.53 14.69
CA ILE A 394 -14.24 -7.61 15.61
C ILE A 394 -13.33 -7.06 16.71
N LYS A 395 -12.40 -6.15 16.38
CA LYS A 395 -11.51 -5.52 17.38
C LYS A 395 -12.27 -4.64 18.38
N LEU A 396 -13.33 -3.94 17.94
CA LEU A 396 -14.17 -3.07 18.75
C LEU A 396 -15.21 -3.82 19.59
N ALA A 397 -15.61 -5.02 19.15
CA ALA A 397 -16.61 -5.82 19.83
C ALA A 397 -16.01 -6.58 21.02
N SER A 398 -16.82 -6.78 22.06
CA SER A 398 -16.51 -7.71 23.14
C SER A 398 -16.51 -9.14 22.62
N GLY A 399 -15.38 -9.83 22.81
CA GLY A 399 -15.14 -11.13 22.20
C GLY A 399 -14.68 -12.17 23.22
N SER A 400 -14.87 -13.44 22.86
CA SER A 400 -14.42 -14.58 23.67
C SER A 400 -12.91 -14.68 23.84
N GLN A 401 -12.15 -14.01 22.98
CA GLN A 401 -10.70 -13.93 23.06
C GLN A 401 -10.24 -12.51 22.72
N PRO A 402 -9.11 -12.06 23.29
CA PRO A 402 -8.49 -10.82 22.89
C PRO A 402 -8.01 -10.89 21.42
N ILE A 403 -7.93 -9.72 20.78
CA ILE A 403 -7.47 -9.59 19.40
C ILE A 403 -6.30 -8.62 19.31
N ILE A 404 -5.27 -9.01 18.55
CA ILE A 404 -4.22 -8.12 18.06
C ILE A 404 -4.45 -7.91 16.57
N ASN A 405 -5.02 -6.76 16.21
CA ASN A 405 -5.14 -6.37 14.81
C ASN A 405 -3.89 -5.56 14.43
N LEU A 406 -3.20 -5.98 13.38
CA LEU A 406 -1.95 -5.41 12.89
C LEU A 406 -2.15 -4.47 11.69
N ASP A 407 -3.40 -4.27 11.24
CA ASP A 407 -3.73 -3.30 10.20
C ASP A 407 -3.47 -1.88 10.73
N ASP A 408 -2.53 -1.17 10.11
CA ASP A 408 -2.19 0.21 10.50
C ASP A 408 -3.08 1.26 9.86
N LEU A 409 -3.62 0.95 8.69
CA LEU A 409 -4.47 1.81 7.89
C LEU A 409 -5.66 1.01 7.38
N ILE A 410 -6.83 1.32 7.92
CA ILE A 410 -8.09 0.71 7.54
C ILE A 410 -8.78 1.64 6.53
N PRO A 411 -8.80 1.29 5.24
CA PRO A 411 -9.63 1.97 4.25
C PRO A 411 -11.07 1.57 4.55
N LEU A 412 -11.88 2.52 5.02
CA LEU A 412 -13.28 2.25 5.30
C LEU A 412 -14.02 1.86 4.02
N CYS A 413 -14.85 0.83 4.11
CA CYS A 413 -15.49 0.21 2.96
C CYS A 413 -16.85 0.89 2.63
N TYR A 414 -16.97 1.52 1.47
CA TYR A 414 -18.22 2.19 1.05
C TYR A 414 -18.89 1.44 -0.09
N GLY A 415 -20.23 1.44 -0.14
CA GLY A 415 -21.01 0.75 -1.16
C GLY A 415 -21.04 -0.78 -1.02
N MET A 416 -20.72 -1.30 0.17
CA MET A 416 -20.80 -2.72 0.52
C MET A 416 -21.56 -2.91 1.85
N GLU A 417 -22.52 -2.03 2.13
CA GLU A 417 -23.26 -2.01 3.40
C GLU A 417 -23.98 -3.34 3.66
N GLY A 418 -24.53 -3.97 2.61
CA GLY A 418 -25.21 -5.26 2.72
C GLY A 418 -24.27 -6.41 3.01
N GLU A 419 -23.09 -6.43 2.38
CA GLU A 419 -22.05 -7.43 2.64
C GLU A 419 -21.48 -7.27 4.05
N ILE A 420 -21.30 -6.04 4.53
CA ILE A 420 -20.86 -5.76 5.90
C ILE A 420 -21.91 -6.26 6.89
N ASP A 421 -23.19 -5.93 6.69
CA ASP A 421 -24.28 -6.37 7.56
C ASP A 421 -24.36 -7.89 7.64
N ALA A 422 -24.30 -8.58 6.48
CA ALA A 422 -24.30 -10.04 6.42
C ALA A 422 -23.10 -10.64 7.18
N ARG A 423 -21.90 -10.10 6.97
CA ARG A 423 -20.67 -10.62 7.59
C ARG A 423 -20.60 -10.36 9.09
N LEU A 424 -21.10 -9.21 9.56
CA LEU A 424 -21.23 -8.96 11.01
C LEU A 424 -22.22 -9.93 11.64
N LYS A 425 -23.35 -10.20 10.99
CA LYS A 425 -24.33 -11.19 11.45
C LYS A 425 -23.79 -12.61 11.51
N GLU A 426 -22.98 -13.02 10.52
CA GLU A 426 -22.25 -14.30 10.56
C GLU A 426 -21.32 -14.41 11.78
N LEU A 427 -20.79 -13.29 12.26
CA LEU A 427 -19.95 -13.20 13.46
C LEU A 427 -20.76 -13.06 14.76
N GLY A 428 -22.10 -13.07 14.67
CA GLY A 428 -23.01 -12.88 15.80
C GLY A 428 -23.17 -11.43 16.25
N ILE A 429 -22.69 -10.46 15.46
CA ILE A 429 -22.70 -9.02 15.76
C ILE A 429 -23.84 -8.35 14.98
N GLU A 430 -24.65 -7.55 15.68
CA GLU A 430 -25.67 -6.69 15.08
C GLU A 430 -25.36 -5.22 15.37
N LEU A 431 -24.97 -4.45 14.35
CA LEU A 431 -24.82 -2.99 14.47
C LEU A 431 -26.18 -2.31 14.28
N LYS A 432 -26.70 -1.65 15.32
CA LYS A 432 -27.99 -0.94 15.27
C LYS A 432 -28.00 0.35 16.11
N VAL A 433 -29.01 1.16 15.88
CA VAL A 433 -29.37 2.27 16.79
C VAL A 433 -30.11 1.68 17.97
N ARG A 434 -29.54 1.76 19.18
CA ARG A 434 -30.24 1.40 20.40
C ARG A 434 -31.41 2.34 20.64
N ARG A 435 -31.11 3.64 20.71
CA ARG A 435 -32.10 4.71 20.90
C ARG A 435 -31.65 6.06 20.37
N HIS A 436 -32.62 6.90 20.07
CA HIS A 436 -32.44 8.32 19.83
C HIS A 436 -32.50 9.09 21.16
N LEU A 437 -31.59 10.02 21.39
CA LEU A 437 -31.57 10.86 22.60
C LEU A 437 -32.52 12.05 22.46
N THR A 438 -33.22 12.41 23.53
CA THR A 438 -33.90 13.71 23.65
C THR A 438 -32.88 14.85 23.63
N LYS A 439 -33.36 16.09 23.46
CA LYS A 439 -32.49 17.27 23.53
C LYS A 439 -31.79 17.38 24.89
N ASP A 440 -32.50 17.07 25.97
CA ASP A 440 -31.99 17.18 27.34
C ASP A 440 -30.98 16.07 27.64
N GLU A 441 -31.27 14.83 27.22
CA GLU A 441 -30.29 13.73 27.30
C GLU A 441 -29.03 14.05 26.52
N LYS A 442 -29.18 14.56 25.28
CA LYS A 442 -28.04 14.94 24.44
C LYS A 442 -27.21 16.06 25.08
N ALA A 443 -27.84 17.04 25.72
CA ALA A 443 -27.14 18.11 26.44
C ALA A 443 -26.36 17.61 27.66
N GLY A 444 -26.77 16.48 28.25
CA GLY A 444 -26.08 15.82 29.35
C GLY A 444 -24.91 14.93 28.94
N VAL A 445 -24.76 14.60 27.65
CA VAL A 445 -23.65 13.76 27.15
C VAL A 445 -22.33 14.50 27.31
N LYS A 446 -21.38 13.87 27.98
CA LYS A 446 -20.03 14.43 28.17
C LYS A 446 -19.16 14.14 26.96
N TYR A 447 -18.20 15.02 26.70
CA TYR A 447 -17.17 14.78 25.71
C TYR A 447 -16.28 13.61 26.16
N PRO A 448 -16.10 12.56 25.33
CA PRO A 448 -15.45 11.32 25.78
C PRO A 448 -13.92 11.37 25.73
N PHE A 449 -13.34 12.41 25.12
CA PHE A 449 -11.89 12.51 24.94
C PHE A 449 -11.27 13.54 25.90
N PRO A 450 -9.97 13.44 26.20
CA PRO A 450 -9.27 14.49 26.95
C PRO A 450 -9.37 15.85 26.25
N GLY A 451 -9.68 16.89 27.01
CA GLY A 451 -9.79 18.27 26.52
C GLY A 451 -11.20 18.83 26.54
N GLU A 452 -11.44 19.87 25.74
CA GLU A 452 -12.67 20.65 25.73
C GLU A 452 -13.41 20.50 24.39
N TYR A 453 -14.72 20.21 24.47
CA TYR A 453 -15.61 20.23 23.31
C TYR A 453 -16.07 21.65 23.00
N LEU A 454 -15.91 22.06 21.74
CA LEU A 454 -16.04 23.46 21.32
C LEU A 454 -17.14 23.67 20.26
N LEU A 455 -17.64 22.62 19.63
CA LEU A 455 -18.62 22.78 18.56
C LEU A 455 -19.90 23.46 19.07
N GLY A 456 -20.25 24.60 18.48
CA GLY A 456 -21.44 25.37 18.84
C GLY A 456 -21.28 26.23 20.10
N THR A 457 -20.08 26.32 20.69
CA THR A 457 -19.80 27.17 21.85
C THR A 457 -19.17 28.50 21.44
N ALA A 458 -19.34 29.54 22.26
CA ALA A 458 -18.67 30.83 22.05
C ALA A 458 -17.14 30.73 22.22
N ALA A 459 -16.66 29.76 23.00
CA ALA A 459 -15.24 29.52 23.26
C ALA A 459 -14.48 29.10 22.01
N ALA A 460 -15.14 28.51 21.01
CA ALA A 460 -14.51 28.12 19.74
C ALA A 460 -13.83 29.30 19.01
N ALA A 461 -14.44 30.48 19.05
CA ALA A 461 -13.90 31.69 18.41
C ALA A 461 -12.69 32.30 19.14
N GLN A 462 -12.47 31.92 20.40
CA GLN A 462 -11.42 32.47 21.26
C GLN A 462 -10.13 31.63 21.27
N GLN A 463 -10.16 30.44 20.65
CA GLN A 463 -9.01 29.53 20.63
C GLN A 463 -7.82 30.13 19.89
N GLN A 464 -6.62 29.91 20.41
CA GLN A 464 -5.35 30.35 19.83
C GLN A 464 -4.37 29.18 19.76
N PRO A 465 -3.45 29.17 18.76
CA PRO A 465 -2.37 28.19 18.72
C PRO A 465 -1.52 28.27 19.99
N ALA A 466 -1.36 27.16 20.70
CA ALA A 466 -0.48 27.03 21.85
C ALA A 466 0.34 25.74 21.73
N LYS A 467 1.55 25.73 22.29
CA LYS A 467 2.41 24.55 22.27
C LYS A 467 1.77 23.46 23.16
N GLY A 468 1.67 22.24 22.63
CA GLY A 468 1.01 21.12 23.31
C GLY A 468 -0.50 21.07 23.09
N ASN A 469 -1.10 22.02 22.35
CA ASN A 469 -2.52 21.96 22.02
C ASN A 469 -2.72 21.41 20.61
N THR A 470 -3.69 20.51 20.50
CA THR A 470 -4.12 19.94 19.22
C THR A 470 -5.62 20.15 19.03
N PHE A 471 -6.00 20.69 17.89
CA PHE A 471 -7.37 21.05 17.56
C PHE A 471 -8.00 20.00 16.65
N LEU A 472 -9.07 19.38 17.12
CA LEU A 472 -9.89 18.46 16.33
C LEU A 472 -10.93 19.24 15.55
N TYR A 473 -11.10 18.87 14.29
CA TYR A 473 -12.02 19.53 13.39
C TYR A 473 -12.83 18.53 12.58
N THR A 474 -13.93 19.04 12.05
CA THR A 474 -14.71 18.34 11.05
C THR A 474 -14.92 19.23 9.84
N ILE A 475 -14.82 18.68 8.63
CA ILE A 475 -15.18 19.36 7.39
C ILE A 475 -16.48 18.73 6.91
N MET A 476 -17.50 19.57 6.75
CA MET A 476 -18.82 19.16 6.32
C MET A 476 -19.12 19.64 4.90
N SER A 477 -19.71 18.76 4.11
CA SER A 477 -20.34 19.06 2.83
C SER A 477 -21.78 18.52 2.81
N ARG A 478 -22.48 18.65 1.67
CA ARG A 478 -23.87 18.16 1.51
C ARG A 478 -24.00 16.65 1.79
N ASN A 479 -23.01 15.88 1.35
CA ASN A 479 -23.00 14.41 1.34
C ASN A 479 -21.72 13.84 1.99
N MET A 480 -20.96 14.65 2.72
CA MET A 480 -19.67 14.22 3.26
C MET A 480 -19.38 14.85 4.62
N TRP A 481 -18.81 14.05 5.51
CA TRP A 481 -18.10 14.52 6.68
C TRP A 481 -16.69 13.95 6.69
N TYR A 482 -15.76 14.77 7.15
CA TYR A 482 -14.35 14.43 7.31
C TYR A 482 -13.95 14.87 8.70
N PHE A 483 -13.21 14.03 9.42
CA PHE A 483 -12.64 14.34 10.73
C PHE A 483 -11.12 14.41 10.64
N GLY A 484 -10.50 15.29 11.40
CA GLY A 484 -9.04 15.32 11.52
C GLY A 484 -8.56 16.25 12.60
N TRP A 485 -7.25 16.41 12.73
CA TRP A 485 -6.63 17.29 13.72
C TRP A 485 -5.64 18.29 13.13
N SER A 486 -5.36 19.38 13.84
CA SER A 486 -4.44 20.44 13.41
C SER A 486 -3.77 21.08 14.61
N ASN A 487 -2.55 21.60 14.45
CA ASN A 487 -1.89 22.40 15.48
C ASN A 487 -2.41 23.85 15.53
N THR A 488 -3.28 24.23 14.59
CA THR A 488 -3.94 25.55 14.56
C THR A 488 -5.46 25.39 14.49
N PRO A 489 -6.22 26.28 15.15
CA PRO A 489 -7.69 26.23 15.18
C PRO A 489 -8.36 26.82 13.92
N ASP A 490 -7.61 27.51 13.05
CA ASP A 490 -8.16 28.24 11.90
C ASP A 490 -8.12 27.46 10.58
N PHE A 491 -7.45 26.31 10.55
CA PHE A 491 -7.39 25.36 9.44
C PHE A 491 -6.99 25.94 8.08
N LYS A 492 -6.40 27.15 8.01
CA LYS A 492 -6.19 27.92 6.77
C LYS A 492 -5.36 27.20 5.70
N HIS A 493 -4.52 26.25 6.10
CA HIS A 493 -3.68 25.47 5.20
C HIS A 493 -4.32 24.17 4.71
N ARG A 494 -5.46 23.74 5.28
CA ARG A 494 -6.08 22.45 4.95
C ARG A 494 -6.61 22.39 3.53
N PHE A 495 -7.13 23.47 2.97
CA PHE A 495 -7.64 23.48 1.59
C PHE A 495 -6.61 23.95 0.53
N GLN A 496 -5.35 24.16 0.91
CA GLN A 496 -4.30 24.55 -0.04
C GLN A 496 -3.87 23.32 -0.87
N LEU A 497 -4.05 23.41 -2.19
CA LEU A 497 -3.84 22.33 -3.17
C LEU A 497 -2.41 21.76 -3.23
N ARG A 498 -1.40 22.46 -2.68
CA ARG A 498 0.02 22.12 -2.88
C ARG A 498 0.61 21.10 -1.88
N ALA A 499 -0.12 20.64 -0.86
CA ALA A 499 0.48 19.87 0.23
C ALA A 499 -0.37 18.70 0.78
N GLY A 500 -0.59 17.63 -0.01
CA GLY A 500 -1.09 16.33 0.49
C GLY A 500 -2.28 15.73 -0.27
N THR A 501 -2.59 14.46 0.00
CA THR A 501 -3.66 13.65 -0.63
C THR A 501 -4.64 13.10 0.41
N ASP A 502 -5.21 13.97 1.26
CA ASP A 502 -6.25 13.59 2.22
C ASP A 502 -7.64 13.53 1.57
N GLY A 503 -8.58 12.85 2.24
CA GLY A 503 -9.93 12.60 1.73
C GLY A 503 -10.74 13.87 1.43
N ALA A 504 -10.62 14.89 2.29
CA ALA A 504 -11.31 16.17 2.08
C ALA A 504 -10.80 16.90 0.83
N ARG A 505 -9.48 16.91 0.60
CA ARG A 505 -8.90 17.53 -0.60
C ARG A 505 -9.25 16.77 -1.87
N GLU A 506 -9.25 15.44 -1.82
CA GLU A 506 -9.63 14.63 -2.97
C GLU A 506 -11.10 14.86 -3.35
N TYR A 507 -11.98 14.89 -2.35
CA TYR A 507 -13.39 15.27 -2.52
C TYR A 507 -13.53 16.67 -3.16
N LYS A 508 -12.78 17.67 -2.67
CA LYS A 508 -12.76 19.02 -3.25
C LYS A 508 -12.30 19.00 -4.72
N ARG A 509 -11.19 18.32 -4.98
CA ARG A 509 -10.58 18.22 -6.32
C ARG A 509 -11.54 17.62 -7.33
N ILE A 510 -12.19 16.51 -6.99
CA ILE A 510 -13.13 15.81 -7.87
C ILE A 510 -14.37 16.67 -8.13
N THR A 511 -14.95 17.27 -7.09
CA THR A 511 -16.17 18.08 -7.23
C THR A 511 -15.94 19.38 -7.99
N GLU A 512 -14.82 20.07 -7.77
CA GLU A 512 -14.43 21.25 -8.54
C GLU A 512 -14.11 20.90 -10.00
N LYS A 513 -13.43 19.77 -10.25
CA LYS A 513 -13.16 19.29 -11.61
C LYS A 513 -14.48 19.01 -12.35
N ARG A 514 -15.41 18.28 -11.72
CA ARG A 514 -16.72 17.94 -12.29
C ARG A 514 -17.52 19.19 -12.67
N GLN A 515 -17.46 20.24 -11.86
CA GLN A 515 -18.06 21.53 -12.19
C GLN A 515 -17.42 22.13 -13.44
N LYS A 516 -16.08 22.22 -13.50
CA LYS A 516 -15.36 22.79 -14.65
C LYS A 516 -15.61 22.00 -15.94
N ASP A 517 -15.59 20.67 -15.87
CA ASP A 517 -15.85 19.80 -17.01
C ASP A 517 -17.26 20.03 -17.56
N ARG A 518 -18.27 20.22 -16.68
CA ARG A 518 -19.64 20.56 -17.08
C ARG A 518 -19.72 21.95 -17.74
N GLU A 519 -19.02 22.94 -17.20
CA GLU A 519 -18.97 24.29 -17.78
C GLU A 519 -18.36 24.27 -19.20
N LEU A 520 -17.28 23.51 -19.39
CA LEU A 520 -16.65 23.32 -20.70
C LEU A 520 -17.57 22.58 -21.69
N GLU A 521 -18.30 21.56 -21.25
CA GLU A 521 -19.28 20.84 -22.07
C GLU A 521 -20.41 21.77 -22.55
N ILE A 522 -20.96 22.58 -21.65
CA ILE A 522 -22.03 23.55 -21.97
C ILE A 522 -21.51 24.59 -22.97
N GLU A 523 -20.31 25.12 -22.78
CA GLU A 523 -19.74 26.11 -23.72
C GLU A 523 -19.44 25.49 -25.09
N GLY A 524 -18.92 24.25 -25.14
CA GLY A 524 -18.70 23.53 -26.39
C GLY A 524 -19.99 23.16 -27.13
N LEU A 525 -21.10 22.93 -26.41
CA LEU A 525 -22.43 22.77 -27.02
C LEU A 525 -22.95 24.09 -27.58
N ARG A 526 -22.86 25.18 -26.81
CA ARG A 526 -23.24 26.53 -27.25
C ARG A 526 -22.50 26.97 -28.50
N GLN A 527 -21.19 26.73 -28.55
CA GLN A 527 -20.38 27.06 -29.72
C GLN A 527 -20.85 26.29 -30.97
N ARG A 528 -21.09 24.97 -30.85
CA ARG A 528 -21.61 24.17 -31.96
C ARG A 528 -22.97 24.63 -32.45
N ASP A 529 -23.89 24.98 -31.55
CA ASP A 529 -25.21 25.46 -31.95
C ASP A 529 -25.14 26.84 -32.63
N ARG A 530 -24.22 27.73 -32.21
CA ARG A 530 -23.92 28.99 -32.92
C ARG A 530 -23.38 28.73 -34.32
N GLU A 531 -22.45 27.78 -34.48
CA GLU A 531 -21.89 27.39 -35.78
C GLU A 531 -22.95 26.79 -36.72
N LEU A 532 -23.96 26.10 -36.17
CA LEU A 532 -25.09 25.53 -36.91
C LEU A 532 -26.24 26.51 -37.13
N GLY A 533 -26.14 27.76 -36.66
CA GLY A 533 -27.18 28.79 -36.82
C GLY A 533 -28.50 28.47 -36.11
N ARG A 534 -28.47 27.67 -35.04
CA ARG A 534 -29.68 27.33 -34.27
C ARG A 534 -30.10 28.50 -33.39
N ALA A 535 -31.41 28.70 -33.26
CA ALA A 535 -31.96 29.70 -32.35
C ALA A 535 -31.69 29.30 -30.90
N GLU A 536 -31.07 30.18 -30.11
CA GLU A 536 -30.65 29.90 -28.73
C GLU A 536 -31.81 29.41 -27.84
N ASP A 537 -33.03 29.89 -28.08
CA ASP A 537 -34.23 29.56 -27.32
C ASP A 537 -34.70 28.10 -27.51
N LEU A 538 -34.19 27.40 -28.53
CA LEU A 538 -34.51 26.00 -28.83
C LEU A 538 -33.39 25.04 -28.40
N CYS A 539 -32.26 25.56 -27.92
CA CYS A 539 -31.12 24.74 -27.51
C CYS A 539 -31.26 24.29 -26.05
N ILE A 540 -31.27 22.98 -25.83
CA ILE A 540 -31.34 22.37 -24.49
C ILE A 540 -29.93 21.96 -24.08
N TYR A 541 -29.40 22.61 -23.03
CA TYR A 541 -28.11 22.29 -22.44
C TYR A 541 -28.29 21.51 -21.13
N PRO A 542 -27.32 20.66 -20.74
CA PRO A 542 -27.34 20.06 -19.41
C PRO A 542 -27.26 21.16 -18.34
N PRO A 543 -27.88 20.95 -17.16
CA PRO A 543 -27.88 21.95 -16.10
C PRO A 543 -26.45 22.20 -15.57
N PRO A 544 -26.10 23.45 -15.25
CA PRO A 544 -24.84 23.75 -14.58
C PRO A 544 -24.72 23.00 -13.25
N LEU A 545 -23.50 22.55 -12.94
CA LEU A 545 -23.19 21.94 -11.65
C LEU A 545 -22.50 22.98 -10.75
N LYS A 546 -22.81 22.96 -9.46
CA LYS A 546 -22.10 23.75 -8.46
C LYS A 546 -21.41 22.82 -7.48
N ALA A 547 -20.10 22.96 -7.34
CA ALA A 547 -19.32 22.19 -6.39
C ALA A 547 -19.90 22.38 -4.96
N PRO A 548 -20.10 21.30 -4.19
CA PRO A 548 -20.65 21.39 -2.86
C PRO A 548 -19.77 22.22 -1.91
N THR A 549 -20.35 23.19 -1.21
CA THR A 549 -19.63 23.99 -0.22
C THR A 549 -19.10 23.10 0.90
N MET A 550 -17.79 23.10 1.09
CA MET A 550 -17.10 22.47 2.21
C MET A 550 -16.88 23.51 3.32
N THR A 551 -17.33 23.21 4.53
CA THR A 551 -17.23 24.11 5.68
C THR A 551 -16.50 23.42 6.81
N PRO A 552 -15.33 23.93 7.25
CA PRO A 552 -14.65 23.43 8.43
C PRO A 552 -15.31 23.94 9.71
N TYR A 553 -15.37 23.09 10.72
CA TYR A 553 -15.83 23.41 12.07
C TYR A 553 -14.81 22.90 13.08
N LEU A 554 -14.48 23.75 14.06
CA LEU A 554 -13.70 23.34 15.21
C LEU A 554 -14.60 22.48 16.12
N VAL A 555 -14.15 21.27 16.42
CA VAL A 555 -14.90 20.31 17.23
C VAL A 555 -14.43 20.34 18.68
N ALA A 556 -13.11 20.29 18.89
CA ALA A 556 -12.54 20.24 20.23
C ALA A 556 -11.09 20.73 20.26
N ASN A 557 -10.63 21.09 21.46
CA ASN A 557 -9.23 21.32 21.77
C ASN A 557 -8.77 20.21 22.72
N CYS A 558 -7.71 19.51 22.33
CA CYS A 558 -7.08 18.45 23.11
C CYS A 558 -5.73 18.93 23.63
N GLU A 559 -5.47 18.67 24.90
CA GLU A 559 -4.15 18.84 25.49
C GLU A 559 -3.32 17.59 25.18
N ASP A 560 -2.30 17.74 24.33
CA ASP A 560 -1.30 16.71 24.08
C ASP A 560 -0.21 16.83 25.14
N ASP A 561 0.00 15.77 25.92
CA ASP A 561 1.21 15.63 26.72
C ASP A 561 2.42 15.67 25.77
N ASP A 562 3.32 16.65 25.94
CA ASP A 562 4.54 16.96 25.16
C ASP A 562 5.48 15.75 24.90
N LYS A 563 5.18 14.57 25.48
CA LYS A 563 5.93 13.32 25.37
C LYS A 563 5.28 12.21 24.52
N LYS A 564 3.99 12.32 24.12
CA LYS A 564 3.29 11.24 23.38
C LYS A 564 2.26 11.79 22.38
N ASN A 565 2.68 12.11 21.14
CA ASN A 565 1.81 12.34 19.96
C ASN A 565 0.85 11.16 19.60
N ILE A 566 0.72 10.17 20.47
CA ILE A 566 -0.04 8.94 20.28
C ILE A 566 -1.53 9.18 20.59
N ASN A 567 -1.87 10.07 21.53
CA ASN A 567 -3.26 10.28 21.94
C ASN A 567 -4.10 10.92 20.82
N THR A 568 -3.61 12.00 20.20
CA THR A 568 -4.34 12.69 19.12
C THR A 568 -4.68 11.78 17.93
N LYS A 569 -3.75 10.93 17.47
CA LYS A 569 -4.02 10.02 16.35
C LYS A 569 -5.08 8.99 16.70
N THR A 570 -5.06 8.48 17.93
CA THR A 570 -6.09 7.56 18.42
C THR A 570 -7.45 8.25 18.54
N ILE A 571 -7.51 9.51 19.00
CA ILE A 571 -8.76 10.28 19.06
C ILE A 571 -9.30 10.56 17.65
N GLU A 572 -8.44 10.97 16.70
CA GLU A 572 -8.81 11.14 15.29
C GLU A 572 -9.40 9.84 14.73
N ALA A 573 -8.75 8.70 14.97
CA ALA A 573 -9.24 7.39 14.56
C ALA A 573 -10.64 7.09 15.14
N LYS A 574 -10.85 7.31 16.44
CA LYS A 574 -12.15 7.12 17.09
C LYS A 574 -13.24 8.01 16.46
N MET A 575 -12.95 9.27 16.17
CA MET A 575 -13.90 10.17 15.49
C MET A 575 -14.21 9.71 14.06
N ILE A 576 -13.20 9.20 13.34
CA ILE A 576 -13.36 8.65 11.99
C ILE A 576 -14.28 7.44 12.00
N ILE A 577 -14.08 6.52 12.94
CA ILE A 577 -14.92 5.34 13.12
C ILE A 577 -16.34 5.74 13.52
N ALA A 578 -16.50 6.69 14.44
CA ALA A 578 -17.82 7.23 14.79
C ALA A 578 -18.56 7.78 13.57
N GLY A 579 -17.86 8.54 12.71
CA GLY A 579 -18.40 9.01 11.44
C GLY A 579 -18.76 7.88 10.47
N TYR A 580 -18.03 6.77 10.50
CA TYR A 580 -18.32 5.60 9.67
C TYR A 580 -19.51 4.78 10.19
N VAL A 581 -19.61 4.61 11.51
CA VAL A 581 -20.79 4.02 12.17
C VAL A 581 -22.04 4.85 11.86
N ALA A 582 -21.95 6.18 11.97
CA ALA A 582 -23.02 7.08 11.58
C ALA A 582 -23.41 6.93 10.10
N TYR A 583 -22.45 6.67 9.22
CA TYR A 583 -22.68 6.40 7.79
C TYR A 583 -23.48 5.11 7.59
N LEU A 584 -23.05 4.00 8.23
CA LEU A 584 -23.71 2.70 8.13
C LEU A 584 -25.14 2.74 8.70
N LEU A 585 -25.36 3.43 9.82
CA LEU A 585 -26.68 3.61 10.43
C LEU A 585 -27.56 4.63 9.69
N GLY A 586 -27.02 5.25 8.63
CA GLY A 586 -27.74 6.20 7.79
C GLY A 586 -28.16 7.48 8.53
N LEU A 587 -27.29 7.99 9.42
CA LEU A 587 -27.50 9.23 10.15
C LEU A 587 -27.24 10.44 9.24
N ARG A 588 -27.97 11.54 9.47
CA ARG A 588 -27.83 12.78 8.68
C ARG A 588 -26.74 13.68 9.27
N ASN A 589 -26.25 14.64 8.49
CA ASN A 589 -25.28 15.61 8.99
C ASN A 589 -25.93 16.47 10.08
N PRO A 590 -25.41 16.45 11.32
CA PRO A 590 -26.06 17.10 12.45
C PRO A 590 -25.92 18.62 12.43
N ILE A 591 -25.00 19.17 11.63
CA ILE A 591 -24.75 20.61 11.52
C ILE A 591 -25.61 21.25 10.43
N ARG A 592 -26.04 20.47 9.42
CA ARG A 592 -26.85 20.99 8.30
C ARG A 592 -28.28 20.43 8.35
N PRO A 593 -29.30 21.25 8.66
CA PRO A 593 -30.69 20.83 8.55
C PRO A 593 -31.00 20.46 7.10
N ASN A 594 -31.71 19.35 6.89
CA ASN A 594 -32.06 18.78 5.57
C ASN A 594 -30.89 18.28 4.72
N SER A 595 -29.77 17.91 5.35
CA SER A 595 -28.71 17.17 4.67
C SER A 595 -29.14 15.76 4.27
N ASP A 596 -28.64 15.32 3.11
CA ASP A 596 -28.72 13.92 2.70
C ASP A 596 -27.84 13.05 3.62
N VAL A 597 -27.99 11.73 3.54
CA VAL A 597 -27.13 10.82 4.32
C VAL A 597 -25.69 10.92 3.81
N GLY A 598 -24.79 11.41 4.67
CA GLY A 598 -23.40 11.68 4.31
C GLY A 598 -22.54 10.42 4.25
N TYR A 599 -21.37 10.53 3.62
CA TYR A 599 -20.28 9.57 3.65
C TYR A 599 -19.16 10.09 4.57
N SER A 600 -18.46 9.18 5.25
CA SER A 600 -17.13 9.49 5.78
C SER A 600 -16.12 9.40 4.63
N THR A 601 -15.10 10.25 4.56
CA THR A 601 -14.07 10.18 3.49
C THR A 601 -12.69 9.81 4.00
N ASN A 602 -12.63 9.30 5.23
CA ASN A 602 -11.39 9.05 5.91
C ASN A 602 -10.91 7.61 5.82
N LYS A 603 -9.60 7.48 6.03
CA LYS A 603 -8.95 6.21 6.40
C LYS A 603 -8.64 6.29 7.88
N CYS A 604 -8.82 5.19 8.57
CA CYS A 604 -8.62 5.14 10.01
C CYS A 604 -7.31 4.45 10.36
N SER A 605 -6.64 4.87 11.43
CA SER A 605 -5.61 4.07 12.07
C SER A 605 -6.21 3.12 13.10
N LEU A 606 -5.45 2.14 13.55
CA LEU A 606 -5.91 1.16 14.54
C LEU A 606 -6.36 1.82 15.86
N VAL A 607 -7.44 1.29 16.43
CA VAL A 607 -7.95 1.61 17.77
C VAL A 607 -7.93 0.37 18.67
N ASP A 608 -7.95 0.56 19.97
CA ASP A 608 -7.99 -0.55 20.93
C ASP A 608 -9.42 -1.06 21.15
N SER A 609 -9.55 -2.20 21.84
CA SER A 609 -10.86 -2.82 22.11
C SER A 609 -11.72 -2.00 23.08
N ASN A 610 -11.11 -1.13 23.88
CA ASN A 610 -11.83 -0.26 24.82
C ASN A 610 -12.38 1.00 24.14
N SER A 611 -12.08 1.20 22.86
CA SER A 611 -12.45 2.40 22.11
C SER A 611 -13.93 2.48 21.77
N TRP A 612 -14.67 1.36 21.79
CA TRP A 612 -16.09 1.34 21.44
C TRP A 612 -16.94 2.27 22.32
N GLY A 613 -16.71 2.27 23.64
CA GLY A 613 -17.44 3.15 24.56
C GLY A 613 -17.27 4.64 24.23
N GLU A 614 -16.04 5.08 23.98
CA GLU A 614 -15.77 6.46 23.59
C GLU A 614 -16.34 6.82 22.20
N ILE A 615 -16.33 5.87 21.27
CA ILE A 615 -16.95 6.02 19.94
C ILE A 615 -18.47 6.21 20.11
N CYS A 616 -19.13 5.38 20.92
CA CYS A 616 -20.56 5.50 21.22
C CYS A 616 -20.90 6.86 21.82
N GLU A 617 -20.16 7.30 22.84
CA GLU A 617 -20.38 8.59 23.48
C GLU A 617 -20.17 9.76 22.50
N PHE A 618 -19.20 9.67 21.60
CA PHE A 618 -19.04 10.69 20.56
C PHE A 618 -20.20 10.69 19.56
N VAL A 619 -20.75 9.52 19.19
CA VAL A 619 -21.93 9.45 18.32
C VAL A 619 -23.17 10.05 19.01
N LYS A 620 -23.36 9.76 20.31
CA LYS A 620 -24.41 10.37 21.14
C LYS A 620 -24.27 11.88 21.17
N LEU A 621 -23.07 12.40 21.45
CA LEU A 621 -22.80 13.82 21.52
C LEU A 621 -23.02 14.52 20.18
N PHE A 622 -22.48 13.97 19.09
CA PHE A 622 -22.45 14.65 17.80
C PHE A 622 -23.77 14.47 17.03
N TRP A 623 -24.26 13.23 16.87
CA TRP A 623 -25.49 12.94 16.14
C TRP A 623 -26.76 12.83 17.01
N GLY A 624 -26.64 12.58 18.32
CA GLY A 624 -27.80 12.39 19.19
C GLY A 624 -28.34 10.96 19.19
N PHE A 625 -27.59 9.97 18.69
CA PHE A 625 -28.02 8.58 18.64
C PHE A 625 -27.06 7.71 19.46
N GLU A 626 -27.60 6.69 20.11
CA GLU A 626 -26.82 5.67 20.81
C GLU A 626 -26.65 4.46 19.88
N PRO A 627 -25.47 4.27 19.26
CA PRO A 627 -25.20 3.05 18.51
C PRO A 627 -24.87 1.90 19.47
N MET A 628 -25.19 0.68 19.05
CA MET A 628 -24.83 -0.54 19.78
C MET A 628 -24.31 -1.62 18.82
N LEU A 629 -23.35 -2.39 19.29
CA LEU A 629 -23.06 -3.73 18.80
C LEU A 629 -23.83 -4.66 19.72
N GLY A 630 -24.95 -5.22 19.25
CA GLY A 630 -25.74 -6.20 19.98
C GLY A 630 -25.43 -7.62 19.51
N LYS A 631 -25.92 -8.62 20.24
CA LYS A 631 -25.89 -10.01 19.77
C LYS A 631 -27.00 -10.23 18.77
N LEU A 632 -26.70 -10.93 17.68
CA LEU A 632 -27.73 -11.37 16.75
C LEU A 632 -28.68 -12.30 17.51
N ASN A 633 -29.91 -11.83 17.76
CA ASN A 633 -30.96 -12.66 18.33
C ASN A 633 -31.33 -13.71 17.28
N GLU A 634 -31.12 -14.99 17.59
CA GLU A 634 -31.69 -16.12 16.85
C GLU A 634 -33.22 -16.09 17.01
N ARG A 635 -33.90 -15.19 16.29
CA ARG A 635 -35.34 -15.28 16.11
C ARG A 635 -35.58 -16.32 15.01
N ASN A 636 -35.97 -17.52 15.45
CA ASN A 636 -36.45 -18.64 14.62
C ASN A 636 -37.44 -18.22 13.54
#